data_AF-A0AAN6VJP6-F1
#
_entry.id   AF-A0AAN6VJP6-F1
#
_cell.length_a   1.000
_cell.length_b   1.000
_cell.length_c   1.000
_cell.angle_alpha   90.00
_cell.angle_beta   90.00
_cell.angle_gamma   90.00
#
_symmetry.space_group_name_H-M   'P 1'
#
loop_
_entity.id
_entity.type
_entity.pdbx_description
1 polymer ?
#
loop_
_entity_poly.entity_id
_entity_poly.type
_entity_poly.pdbx_seq_one_letter_code
_entity_poly.pdbx_strand_id
1 'polypeptide(L)'
;MDDEVINTDLLIVGAGPAGAALACFLASHGRTGIMISAAPGCAETPRAHITNMAALECLRDIGLDKPCIDAAAAGHNMSHTRWCHSMAGEEYARLPCDHVDLPQTELEPILTRRAVQRGWTLRFNTSFLSFTRPSPDVVISHIRDDVSNKTYKIQSRFLFGCDGARSQVIRELGIPLIKKPGQGLALNVLLKADLSHLVKNRTGNLHWVFQPEKEHPAWGWACLVRMVRPWDEWMFIFLPPPGADVKADDMVASHEEYIARAKDMIGDHSVDVEILDVSKWWINETVAEYYSDGNIFCLGDAVHRHPPFNGLGSNTCIQDAFNLAWKISYVMDGRANPKLLDTYNTERQPVGVDIITRANQGFRDHLPWMTAIGMTEPDVEKRKALLAEFDDKGEAGRKRRQQFHRGIENTGTEFHGLGIEMNQQYRSGAVYLADEPEAPPLPQDAVRERLISTYPGMRLPHAWLNTRVPGKQFSTIDVAGHGRFCLLTGPGGQAWKEAAEQVAKKVAVEIKSFSIGWREDYEDVYRDWAGRSEVEEDGCVLVRPDRFVAWRSKSMVADPRAKLETVMRSFTQWAKQYGGIFSLKVGPATSIVISSPRLIKQLVDKKSNLYSSRPASHVGNIIGNGDHLLLMQYSDRWRTCRKLVHQFFMEQMVVKNHIDVVDAEAVQMLRDFVVQPDGYMKHPKRFSNSIIMSLIYGTRTPTIKTRHMVKLYDLMENWSKVMEAGNTPPVDIFPFLKLVPEKFLGMWRSRAQDVGTEMTALYGEWVEYVIERRKNSGSRDCFLDRILDQREKLDIDNHGLYFLCGTVMEGGSDTTSSLVISFIHAMTKWPEVLKKAQAEMDRVVGEDRTPTWDDYAKLPYIAACVKEAHRWRPVTPLGFPHSLAEDDWVDGMFLPKGSDIFINAYGMHHDEGRFPDPDTFNPDHFKGVTALASELANGDYANRDHYGYGSGRRLCPGIHLAERNLFLAIAKLVWAFNIGPGKDASGQVIEPDVRTDKAYSAGFLVCAEDFPCTITLRSEARKATILSEYDAARTQVFSKYETPKE
;
A
#
# COMPACT_ATOMS: atom_id res chain seq x y z
N MET A 1 -37.55 -24.63 -3.75
CA MET A 1 -37.00 -24.15 -2.46
C MET A 1 -35.59 -23.65 -2.77
N ASP A 2 -35.48 -22.64 -3.63
CA ASP A 2 -34.32 -22.51 -4.54
C ASP A 2 -33.36 -21.35 -4.20
N ASP A 3 -33.42 -20.80 -2.98
CA ASP A 3 -32.67 -19.59 -2.60
C ASP A 3 -31.88 -19.70 -1.28
N GLU A 4 -31.50 -20.90 -0.82
CA GLU A 4 -30.65 -21.01 0.37
C GLU A 4 -29.18 -20.72 0.04
N VAL A 5 -28.69 -19.55 0.47
CA VAL A 5 -27.29 -19.12 0.34
C VAL A 5 -26.55 -19.45 1.63
N ILE A 6 -25.50 -20.27 1.54
CA ILE A 6 -24.63 -20.59 2.68
C ILE A 6 -23.63 -19.44 2.87
N ASN A 7 -23.45 -18.96 4.09
CA ASN A 7 -22.53 -17.85 4.39
C ASN A 7 -21.26 -18.35 5.10
N THR A 8 -20.09 -17.85 4.69
CA THR A 8 -18.81 -18.07 5.37
C THR A 8 -17.87 -16.91 5.07
N ASP A 9 -16.96 -16.51 5.96
CA ASP A 9 -15.99 -15.47 5.58
C ASP A 9 -14.96 -15.98 4.56
N LEU A 10 -14.63 -17.27 4.61
CA LEU A 10 -13.48 -17.86 3.92
C LEU A 10 -13.92 -19.11 3.16
N LEU A 11 -13.86 -19.05 1.82
CA LEU A 11 -14.11 -20.19 0.95
C LEU A 11 -12.83 -20.62 0.24
N ILE A 12 -12.37 -21.84 0.49
CA ILE A 12 -11.25 -22.47 -0.21
C ILE A 12 -11.78 -23.46 -1.24
N VAL A 13 -11.39 -23.30 -2.50
CA VAL A 13 -11.70 -24.23 -3.59
C VAL A 13 -10.48 -25.09 -3.87
N GLY A 14 -10.52 -26.34 -3.45
CA GLY A 14 -9.44 -27.32 -3.56
C GLY A 14 -8.88 -27.73 -2.20
N ALA A 15 -8.76 -29.04 -1.98
CA ALA A 15 -8.28 -29.64 -0.73
C ALA A 15 -6.89 -30.30 -0.86
N GLY A 16 -6.14 -29.98 -1.92
CA GLY A 16 -4.74 -30.39 -2.06
C GLY A 16 -3.79 -29.60 -1.12
N PRO A 17 -2.46 -29.72 -1.29
CA PRO A 17 -1.49 -29.11 -0.37
C PRO A 17 -1.69 -27.61 -0.13
N ALA A 18 -1.97 -26.82 -1.17
CA ALA A 18 -2.19 -25.38 -1.05
C ALA A 18 -3.41 -25.05 -0.18
N GLY A 19 -4.58 -25.62 -0.50
CA GLY A 19 -5.83 -25.34 0.20
C GLY A 19 -5.84 -25.88 1.62
N ALA A 20 -5.37 -27.11 1.83
CA ALA A 20 -5.33 -27.72 3.15
C ALA A 20 -4.30 -27.04 4.08
N ALA A 21 -3.13 -26.62 3.55
CA ALA A 21 -2.17 -25.84 4.33
C ALA A 21 -2.72 -24.44 4.67
N LEU A 22 -3.36 -23.76 3.71
CA LEU A 22 -3.99 -22.46 3.94
C LEU A 22 -5.04 -22.55 5.05
N ALA A 23 -5.88 -23.58 5.04
CA ALA A 23 -6.85 -23.83 6.09
C ALA A 23 -6.19 -24.04 7.46
N CYS A 24 -5.08 -24.79 7.53
CA CYS A 24 -4.32 -25.00 8.76
C CYS A 24 -3.72 -23.71 9.34
N PHE A 25 -3.12 -22.88 8.49
CA PHE A 25 -2.53 -21.61 8.92
C PHE A 25 -3.61 -20.58 9.29
N LEU A 26 -4.68 -20.46 8.51
CA LEU A 26 -5.83 -19.63 8.89
C LEU A 26 -6.42 -20.08 10.24
N ALA A 27 -6.52 -21.40 10.46
CA ALA A 27 -6.97 -21.95 11.72
C ALA A 27 -6.05 -21.64 12.91
N SER A 28 -4.72 -21.58 12.72
CA SER A 28 -3.80 -21.15 13.81
C SER A 28 -3.97 -19.67 14.17
N HIS A 29 -4.55 -18.88 13.28
CA HIS A 29 -4.99 -17.51 13.55
C HIS A 29 -6.45 -17.41 14.07
N GLY A 30 -7.09 -18.53 14.40
CA GLY A 30 -8.47 -18.57 14.87
C GLY A 30 -9.53 -18.36 13.78
N ARG A 31 -9.17 -18.56 12.50
CA ARG A 31 -10.10 -18.44 11.37
C ARG A 31 -10.63 -19.79 10.92
N THR A 32 -11.92 -19.85 10.64
CA THR A 32 -12.59 -21.03 10.09
C THR A 32 -13.35 -20.66 8.81
N GLY A 33 -13.70 -21.67 8.03
CA GLY A 33 -14.33 -21.47 6.74
C GLY A 33 -14.86 -22.75 6.15
N ILE A 34 -15.20 -22.69 4.86
CA ILE A 34 -15.59 -23.84 4.07
C ILE A 34 -14.48 -24.14 3.07
N MET A 35 -14.05 -25.40 3.03
CA MET A 35 -13.15 -25.93 2.03
C MET A 35 -13.93 -26.96 1.20
N ILE A 36 -13.93 -26.78 -0.12
CA ILE A 36 -14.59 -27.69 -1.06
C ILE A 36 -13.57 -28.38 -1.95
N SER A 37 -13.88 -29.58 -2.43
CA SER A 37 -13.08 -30.29 -3.40
C SER A 37 -13.98 -31.08 -4.35
N ALA A 38 -13.72 -30.98 -5.64
CA ALA A 38 -14.39 -31.80 -6.65
C ALA A 38 -14.00 -33.29 -6.55
N ALA A 39 -12.83 -33.59 -5.98
CA ALA A 39 -12.39 -34.96 -5.76
C ALA A 39 -13.29 -35.65 -4.70
N PRO A 40 -13.42 -36.99 -4.76
CA PRO A 40 -14.17 -37.75 -3.75
C PRO A 40 -13.45 -37.87 -2.40
N GLY A 41 -12.15 -37.61 -2.36
CA GLY A 41 -11.30 -37.70 -1.16
C GLY A 41 -9.96 -37.00 -1.36
N CYS A 42 -9.03 -37.22 -0.42
CA CYS A 42 -7.62 -36.85 -0.59
C CYS A 42 -6.98 -37.70 -1.72
N ALA A 43 -5.75 -37.36 -2.08
CA ALA A 43 -4.95 -38.13 -3.04
C ALA A 43 -4.91 -39.63 -2.72
N GLU A 44 -5.30 -40.44 -3.70
CA GLU A 44 -5.12 -41.90 -3.67
C GLU A 44 -3.85 -42.33 -4.42
N THR A 45 -3.23 -41.43 -5.17
CA THR A 45 -1.95 -41.66 -5.86
C THR A 45 -0.82 -40.82 -5.26
N PRO A 46 0.44 -41.30 -5.27
CA PRO A 46 1.53 -40.70 -4.50
C PRO A 46 1.88 -39.25 -4.86
N ARG A 47 1.70 -38.85 -6.12
CA ARG A 47 1.97 -37.49 -6.66
C ARG A 47 3.27 -36.88 -6.12
N ALA A 48 3.28 -35.61 -5.69
CA ALA A 48 4.46 -34.97 -5.11
C ALA A 48 4.85 -35.63 -3.79
N HIS A 49 6.16 -35.65 -3.47
CA HIS A 49 6.66 -36.47 -2.37
C HIS A 49 7.85 -35.88 -1.62
N ILE A 50 8.72 -35.17 -2.33
CA ILE A 50 9.79 -34.41 -1.67
C ILE A 50 9.17 -33.27 -0.86
N THR A 51 9.40 -33.30 0.45
CA THR A 51 9.15 -32.17 1.36
C THR A 51 10.48 -31.59 1.80
N ASN A 52 10.71 -30.32 1.45
CA ASN A 52 11.97 -29.63 1.71
C ASN A 52 11.93 -28.82 3.01
N MET A 53 13.08 -28.26 3.38
CA MET A 53 13.25 -27.54 4.63
C MET A 53 12.36 -26.29 4.70
N ALA A 54 12.15 -25.59 3.58
CA ALA A 54 11.30 -24.39 3.54
C ALA A 54 9.83 -24.71 3.90
N ALA A 55 9.30 -25.84 3.43
CA ALA A 55 7.94 -26.26 3.75
C ALA A 55 7.82 -26.80 5.18
N LEU A 56 8.78 -27.61 5.63
CA LEU A 56 8.83 -28.10 7.01
C LEU A 56 8.94 -26.95 8.01
N GLU A 57 9.71 -25.91 7.68
CA GLU A 57 9.81 -24.69 8.47
C GLU A 57 8.43 -24.04 8.68
N CYS A 58 7.65 -23.86 7.60
CA CYS A 58 6.29 -23.33 7.69
C CYS A 58 5.39 -24.22 8.56
N LEU A 59 5.39 -25.54 8.33
CA LEU A 59 4.56 -26.49 9.07
C LEU A 59 4.94 -26.60 10.56
N ARG A 60 6.21 -26.39 10.89
CA ARG A 60 6.70 -26.33 12.27
C ARG A 60 6.06 -25.21 13.08
N ASP A 61 5.70 -24.09 12.45
CA ASP A 61 5.01 -22.97 13.12
C ASP A 61 3.70 -23.40 13.81
N ILE A 62 3.04 -24.42 13.27
CA ILE A 62 1.77 -24.95 13.77
C ILE A 62 1.88 -26.38 14.32
N GLY A 63 3.11 -26.87 14.50
CA GLY A 63 3.44 -28.19 15.07
C GLY A 63 3.13 -29.37 14.16
N LEU A 64 3.14 -29.18 12.84
CA LEU A 64 2.89 -30.25 11.87
C LEU A 64 4.16 -30.86 11.26
N ASP A 65 5.33 -30.28 11.49
CA ASP A 65 6.61 -30.83 11.04
C ASP A 65 6.84 -32.25 11.56
N LYS A 66 6.61 -32.49 12.86
CA LYS A 66 6.85 -33.79 13.47
C LYS A 66 5.89 -34.89 12.94
N PRO A 67 4.56 -34.68 12.90
CA PRO A 67 3.65 -35.61 12.23
C PRO A 67 4.01 -35.90 10.77
N CYS A 68 4.49 -34.90 10.03
CA CYS A 68 4.93 -35.08 8.65
C CYS A 68 6.19 -35.96 8.57
N ILE A 69 7.18 -35.72 9.42
CA ILE A 69 8.41 -36.54 9.48
C ILE A 69 8.09 -37.97 9.91
N ASP A 70 7.18 -38.17 10.86
CA ASP A 70 6.82 -39.49 11.38
C ASP A 70 6.05 -40.33 10.34
N ALA A 71 5.33 -39.68 9.41
CA ALA A 71 4.64 -40.33 8.30
C ALA A 71 5.52 -40.54 7.05
N ALA A 72 6.67 -39.88 6.99
CA ALA A 72 7.59 -39.97 5.86
C ALA A 72 8.36 -41.30 5.83
N ALA A 73 8.91 -41.65 4.67
CA ALA A 73 9.86 -42.75 4.58
C ALA A 73 11.08 -42.49 5.47
N ALA A 74 11.58 -43.53 6.15
CA ALA A 74 12.77 -43.40 6.98
C ALA A 74 13.96 -42.90 6.15
N GLY A 75 14.74 -41.92 6.67
CA GLY A 75 15.77 -41.23 5.88
C GLY A 75 16.82 -42.13 5.22
N HIS A 76 17.14 -43.29 5.82
CA HIS A 76 18.06 -44.27 5.22
C HIS A 76 17.51 -44.94 3.95
N ASN A 77 16.21 -44.85 3.68
CA ASN A 77 15.59 -45.34 2.45
C ASN A 77 15.77 -44.36 1.28
N MET A 78 16.14 -43.11 1.56
CA MET A 78 16.31 -42.05 0.55
C MET A 78 17.76 -41.67 0.28
N SER A 79 18.73 -42.40 0.84
CA SER A 79 20.11 -41.94 0.93
C SER A 79 20.76 -41.54 -0.41
N HIS A 80 20.26 -42.03 -1.54
CA HIS A 80 20.82 -41.74 -2.85
C HIS A 80 19.78 -41.61 -3.98
N THR A 81 20.16 -40.86 -5.02
CA THR A 81 19.68 -41.06 -6.39
C THR A 81 20.70 -41.91 -7.16
N ARG A 82 20.26 -42.90 -7.93
CA ARG A 82 21.11 -43.89 -8.62
C ARG A 82 20.96 -43.82 -10.14
N TRP A 83 22.04 -44.07 -10.88
CA TRP A 83 22.03 -44.33 -12.33
C TRP A 83 22.48 -45.77 -12.58
N CYS A 84 21.67 -46.57 -13.28
CA CYS A 84 21.94 -48.00 -13.48
C CYS A 84 21.33 -48.53 -14.78
N HIS A 85 21.81 -49.70 -15.20
CA HIS A 85 21.32 -50.41 -16.39
C HIS A 85 19.89 -50.97 -16.21
N SER A 86 19.67 -51.61 -15.07
CA SER A 86 18.39 -52.14 -14.58
C SER A 86 18.41 -52.12 -13.05
N MET A 87 17.27 -52.35 -12.40
CA MET A 87 17.23 -52.39 -10.92
C MET A 87 18.09 -53.52 -10.36
N ALA A 88 18.19 -54.65 -11.06
CA ALA A 88 19.02 -55.80 -10.71
C ALA A 88 20.47 -55.67 -11.22
N GLY A 89 20.68 -54.94 -12.31
CA GLY A 89 21.93 -54.90 -13.06
C GLY A 89 23.01 -53.95 -12.52
N GLU A 90 23.95 -53.63 -13.41
CA GLU A 90 25.11 -52.78 -13.13
C GLU A 90 24.70 -51.36 -12.76
N GLU A 91 25.44 -50.80 -11.81
CA GLU A 91 25.28 -49.45 -11.34
C GLU A 91 26.43 -48.57 -11.83
N TYR A 92 26.08 -47.42 -12.40
CA TYR A 92 27.05 -46.50 -13.00
C TYR A 92 27.45 -45.36 -12.06
N ALA A 93 26.52 -44.88 -11.23
CA ALA A 93 26.77 -43.78 -10.30
C ALA A 93 25.69 -43.66 -9.20
N ARG A 94 26.03 -42.93 -8.13
CA ARG A 94 25.12 -42.45 -7.09
C ARG A 94 25.42 -41.00 -6.70
N LEU A 95 24.38 -40.26 -6.30
CA LEU A 95 24.48 -38.97 -5.62
C LEU A 95 23.69 -39.02 -4.30
N PRO A 96 24.19 -38.44 -3.19
CA PRO A 96 23.49 -38.43 -1.91
C PRO A 96 22.23 -37.55 -1.94
N CYS A 97 21.25 -37.83 -1.07
CA CYS A 97 20.01 -37.07 -0.94
C CYS A 97 19.57 -36.99 0.54
N ASP A 98 19.20 -35.78 0.99
CA ASP A 98 18.90 -35.48 2.40
C ASP A 98 17.47 -34.94 2.63
N HIS A 99 16.62 -34.93 1.59
CA HIS A 99 15.23 -34.49 1.71
C HIS A 99 14.34 -35.50 2.46
N VAL A 100 13.13 -35.08 2.81
CA VAL A 100 12.09 -35.94 3.39
C VAL A 100 11.14 -36.42 2.29
N ASP A 101 10.93 -37.73 2.18
CA ASP A 101 9.96 -38.35 1.26
C ASP A 101 8.64 -38.59 1.98
N LEU A 102 7.73 -37.66 1.76
CA LEU A 102 6.37 -37.66 2.26
C LEU A 102 5.41 -37.50 1.07
N PRO A 103 4.93 -38.62 0.50
CA PRO A 103 3.95 -38.62 -0.58
C PRO A 103 2.67 -37.84 -0.22
N GLN A 104 2.00 -37.27 -1.22
CA GLN A 104 0.75 -36.52 -1.02
C GLN A 104 -0.38 -37.37 -0.40
N THR A 105 -0.35 -38.69 -0.60
CA THR A 105 -1.27 -39.65 0.04
C THR A 105 -1.18 -39.61 1.57
N GLU A 106 -0.03 -39.23 2.12
CA GLU A 106 0.19 -39.10 3.57
C GLU A 106 0.08 -37.63 4.03
N LEU A 107 0.60 -36.68 3.24
CA LEU A 107 0.56 -35.24 3.56
C LEU A 107 -0.87 -34.67 3.59
N GLU A 108 -1.69 -34.92 2.55
CA GLU A 108 -3.03 -34.33 2.44
C GLU A 108 -3.94 -34.73 3.63
N PRO A 109 -3.98 -36.00 4.07
CA PRO A 109 -4.73 -36.38 5.27
C PRO A 109 -4.26 -35.70 6.56
N ILE A 110 -2.96 -35.45 6.74
CA ILE A 110 -2.44 -34.74 7.91
C ILE A 110 -2.99 -33.31 7.94
N LEU A 111 -2.91 -32.60 6.81
CA LEU A 111 -3.36 -31.21 6.69
C LEU A 111 -4.88 -31.09 6.81
N THR A 112 -5.64 -31.88 6.04
CA THR A 112 -7.11 -31.82 6.05
C THR A 112 -7.69 -32.19 7.41
N ARG A 113 -7.15 -33.22 8.07
CA ARG A 113 -7.55 -33.61 9.42
C ARG A 113 -7.28 -32.48 10.42
N ARG A 114 -6.10 -31.85 10.36
CA ARG A 114 -5.76 -30.71 11.22
C ARG A 114 -6.73 -29.54 11.01
N ALA A 115 -7.03 -29.18 9.77
CA ALA A 115 -7.97 -28.10 9.45
C ALA A 115 -9.37 -28.37 10.02
N VAL A 116 -9.90 -29.57 9.79
CA VAL A 116 -11.24 -29.98 10.28
C VAL A 116 -11.28 -30.01 11.82
N GLN A 117 -10.25 -30.56 12.47
CA GLN A 117 -10.13 -30.55 13.94
C GLN A 117 -10.09 -29.14 14.53
N ARG A 118 -9.73 -28.14 13.74
CA ARG A 118 -9.73 -26.72 14.12
C ARG A 118 -10.96 -25.95 13.65
N GLY A 119 -12.01 -26.64 13.18
CA GLY A 119 -13.31 -26.05 12.90
C GLY A 119 -13.58 -25.69 11.44
N TRP A 120 -12.74 -26.12 10.50
CA TRP A 120 -13.07 -26.00 9.07
C TRP A 120 -14.10 -27.04 8.64
N THR A 121 -15.06 -26.62 7.82
CA THR A 121 -15.97 -27.54 7.14
C THR A 121 -15.32 -27.98 5.82
N LEU A 122 -15.08 -29.28 5.66
CA LEU A 122 -14.55 -29.85 4.42
C LEU A 122 -15.64 -30.64 3.68
N ARG A 123 -15.85 -30.34 2.39
CA ARG A 123 -16.80 -31.05 1.52
C ARG A 123 -16.11 -31.57 0.26
N PHE A 124 -16.03 -32.89 0.15
CA PHE A 124 -15.64 -33.59 -1.09
C PHE A 124 -16.83 -33.73 -2.04
N ASN A 125 -16.59 -34.21 -3.27
CA ASN A 125 -17.60 -34.32 -4.33
C ASN A 125 -18.40 -33.02 -4.51
N THR A 126 -17.71 -31.89 -4.44
CA THR A 126 -18.31 -30.55 -4.46
C THR A 126 -17.51 -29.66 -5.40
N SER A 127 -18.08 -29.40 -6.57
CA SER A 127 -17.43 -28.65 -7.66
C SER A 127 -17.78 -27.17 -7.63
N PHE A 128 -16.77 -26.32 -7.75
CA PHE A 128 -16.93 -24.90 -8.05
C PHE A 128 -17.24 -24.72 -9.54
N LEU A 129 -18.26 -23.92 -9.85
CA LEU A 129 -18.67 -23.64 -11.22
C LEU A 129 -18.23 -22.24 -11.68
N SER A 130 -18.68 -21.22 -10.97
CA SER A 130 -18.44 -19.80 -11.28
C SER A 130 -18.63 -18.94 -10.03
N PHE A 131 -18.30 -17.65 -10.12
CA PHE A 131 -18.61 -16.70 -9.06
C PHE A 131 -19.20 -15.40 -9.62
N THR A 132 -19.91 -14.66 -8.77
CA THR A 132 -20.28 -13.27 -9.02
C THR A 132 -19.76 -12.39 -7.88
N ARG A 133 -19.44 -11.13 -8.18
CA ARG A 133 -18.97 -10.14 -7.22
C ARG A 133 -19.98 -9.00 -7.11
N PRO A 134 -21.03 -9.13 -6.29
CA PRO A 134 -22.01 -8.05 -6.11
C PRO A 134 -21.41 -6.82 -5.42
N SER A 135 -20.30 -6.96 -4.68
CA SER A 135 -19.54 -5.86 -4.09
C SER A 135 -18.07 -6.25 -3.89
N PRO A 136 -17.16 -5.30 -3.61
CA PRO A 136 -15.74 -5.59 -3.41
C PRO A 136 -15.42 -6.57 -2.27
N ASP A 137 -16.29 -6.65 -1.25
CA ASP A 137 -16.09 -7.50 -0.07
C ASP A 137 -16.92 -8.79 -0.11
N VAL A 138 -17.66 -9.06 -1.20
CA VAL A 138 -18.58 -10.21 -1.28
C VAL A 138 -18.39 -10.97 -2.58
N VAL A 139 -18.15 -12.26 -2.47
CA VAL A 139 -18.09 -13.24 -3.56
C VAL A 139 -19.22 -14.23 -3.39
N ILE A 140 -20.09 -14.37 -4.39
CA ILE A 140 -21.12 -15.41 -4.41
C ILE A 140 -20.65 -16.50 -5.37
N SER A 141 -20.20 -17.63 -4.81
CA SER A 141 -19.72 -18.79 -5.54
C SER A 141 -20.87 -19.74 -5.85
N HIS A 142 -21.01 -20.13 -7.11
CA HIS A 142 -21.96 -21.14 -7.58
C HIS A 142 -21.31 -22.52 -7.49
N ILE A 143 -21.90 -23.38 -6.67
CA ILE A 143 -21.35 -24.69 -6.32
C ILE A 143 -22.32 -25.78 -6.76
N ARG A 144 -21.78 -26.91 -7.23
CA ARG A 144 -22.54 -28.13 -7.47
C ARG A 144 -22.10 -29.19 -6.49
N ASP A 145 -23.06 -29.78 -5.78
CA ASP A 145 -22.86 -31.03 -5.05
C ASP A 145 -22.93 -32.17 -6.08
N ASP A 146 -21.81 -32.84 -6.33
CA ASP A 146 -21.68 -33.86 -7.38
C ASP A 146 -22.34 -35.19 -6.99
N VAL A 147 -22.72 -35.39 -5.72
CA VAL A 147 -23.47 -36.56 -5.26
C VAL A 147 -24.95 -36.41 -5.57
N SER A 148 -25.51 -35.24 -5.25
CA SER A 148 -26.94 -34.95 -5.44
C SER A 148 -27.27 -34.27 -6.78
N ASN A 149 -26.25 -33.83 -7.53
CA ASN A 149 -26.35 -32.96 -8.70
C ASN A 149 -27.09 -31.63 -8.46
N LYS A 150 -27.29 -31.23 -7.20
CA LYS A 150 -27.93 -29.95 -6.87
C LYS A 150 -26.91 -28.83 -6.88
N THR A 151 -27.31 -27.70 -7.45
CA THR A 151 -26.55 -26.46 -7.39
C THR A 151 -27.02 -25.58 -6.25
N TYR A 152 -26.09 -24.95 -5.54
CA TYR A 152 -26.37 -24.00 -4.47
C TYR A 152 -25.32 -22.88 -4.47
N LYS A 153 -25.52 -21.86 -3.63
CA LYS A 153 -24.63 -20.70 -3.57
C LYS A 153 -23.92 -20.65 -2.22
N ILE A 154 -22.64 -20.28 -2.25
CA ILE A 154 -21.86 -19.92 -1.05
C ILE A 154 -21.47 -18.46 -1.18
N GLN A 155 -21.91 -17.62 -0.25
CA GLN A 155 -21.46 -16.25 -0.12
C GLN A 155 -20.24 -16.22 0.80
N SER A 156 -19.14 -15.64 0.33
CA SER A 156 -17.93 -15.43 1.13
C SER A 156 -17.29 -14.07 0.99
N ARG A 157 -16.53 -13.68 2.02
CA ARG A 157 -15.73 -12.46 1.99
C ARG A 157 -14.45 -12.65 1.16
N PHE A 158 -13.83 -13.82 1.26
CA PHE A 158 -12.67 -14.20 0.46
C PHE A 158 -12.90 -15.53 -0.26
N LEU A 159 -12.36 -15.63 -1.47
CA LEU A 159 -12.34 -16.86 -2.27
C LEU A 159 -10.89 -17.23 -2.57
N PHE A 160 -10.52 -18.47 -2.26
CA PHE A 160 -9.16 -18.98 -2.50
C PHE A 160 -9.20 -20.07 -3.58
N GLY A 161 -8.61 -19.79 -4.75
CA GLY A 161 -8.44 -20.71 -5.86
C GLY A 161 -7.23 -21.62 -5.64
N CYS A 162 -7.46 -22.77 -5.02
CA CYS A 162 -6.48 -23.84 -4.76
C CYS A 162 -6.80 -25.10 -5.59
N ASP A 163 -7.46 -24.91 -6.73
CA ASP A 163 -8.13 -25.93 -7.54
C ASP A 163 -7.26 -26.52 -8.66
N GLY A 164 -5.94 -26.35 -8.52
CA GLY A 164 -4.91 -27.07 -9.26
C GLY A 164 -4.68 -26.59 -10.70
N ALA A 165 -3.95 -27.40 -11.48
CA ALA A 165 -3.46 -27.03 -12.82
C ALA A 165 -4.55 -26.72 -13.86
N ARG A 166 -5.81 -27.08 -13.60
CA ARG A 166 -6.97 -26.73 -14.44
C ARG A 166 -7.92 -25.81 -13.72
N SER A 167 -7.40 -24.93 -12.87
CA SER A 167 -8.16 -23.98 -12.05
C SER A 167 -9.30 -23.33 -12.83
N GLN A 168 -10.52 -23.53 -12.34
CA GLN A 168 -11.71 -22.84 -12.78
C GLN A 168 -11.73 -21.42 -12.23
N VAL A 169 -11.22 -21.18 -11.03
CA VAL A 169 -11.14 -19.83 -10.44
C VAL A 169 -10.28 -18.89 -11.30
N ILE A 170 -9.11 -19.35 -11.77
CA ILE A 170 -8.25 -18.60 -12.70
C ILE A 170 -8.97 -18.32 -14.02
N ARG A 171 -9.73 -19.28 -14.56
CA ARG A 171 -10.50 -19.09 -15.80
C ARG A 171 -11.60 -18.04 -15.64
N GLU A 172 -12.35 -18.10 -14.54
CA GLU A 172 -13.42 -17.13 -14.23
C GLU A 172 -12.87 -15.72 -13.98
N LEU A 173 -11.70 -15.61 -13.36
CA LEU A 173 -11.01 -14.33 -13.17
C LEU A 173 -10.41 -13.77 -14.47
N GLY A 174 -10.16 -14.62 -15.47
CA GLY A 174 -9.47 -14.21 -16.70
C GLY A 174 -8.00 -13.84 -16.49
N ILE A 175 -7.34 -14.37 -15.45
CA ILE A 175 -5.92 -14.09 -15.20
C ILE A 175 -5.07 -14.69 -16.33
N PRO A 176 -4.22 -13.90 -17.02
CA PRO A 176 -3.35 -14.41 -18.06
C PRO A 176 -2.31 -15.39 -17.50
N LEU A 177 -2.05 -16.44 -18.29
CA LEU A 177 -1.02 -17.43 -18.00
C LEU A 177 0.10 -17.30 -19.04
N ILE A 178 1.31 -17.00 -18.58
CA ILE A 178 2.51 -17.05 -19.41
C ILE A 178 2.84 -18.52 -19.63
N LYS A 179 2.74 -18.98 -20.88
CA LYS A 179 2.98 -20.37 -21.28
C LYS A 179 4.16 -20.45 -22.22
N LYS A 180 5.15 -21.27 -21.92
CA LYS A 180 6.15 -21.71 -22.90
C LYS A 180 5.77 -23.08 -23.48
N PRO A 181 6.30 -23.47 -24.66
CA PRO A 181 6.02 -24.78 -25.23
C PRO A 181 6.34 -25.90 -24.23
N GLY A 182 5.40 -26.83 -24.03
CA GLY A 182 5.61 -27.97 -23.15
C GLY A 182 6.78 -28.83 -23.61
N GLN A 183 7.52 -29.42 -22.67
CA GLN A 183 8.79 -30.10 -22.96
C GLN A 183 8.66 -31.64 -23.01
N GLY A 184 7.44 -32.18 -23.04
CA GLY A 184 7.19 -33.60 -23.29
C GLY A 184 6.07 -34.21 -22.43
N LEU A 185 6.04 -35.54 -22.45
CA LEU A 185 5.09 -36.42 -21.77
C LEU A 185 5.86 -37.32 -20.79
N ALA A 186 5.30 -37.55 -19.62
CA ALA A 186 5.73 -38.61 -18.71
C ALA A 186 4.57 -39.59 -18.49
N LEU A 187 4.87 -40.88 -18.54
CA LEU A 187 3.90 -41.94 -18.26
C LEU A 187 4.23 -42.55 -16.90
N ASN A 188 3.35 -42.30 -15.93
CA ASN A 188 3.48 -42.79 -14.58
C ASN A 188 2.77 -44.14 -14.47
N VAL A 189 3.52 -45.21 -14.19
CA VAL A 189 2.99 -46.55 -13.93
C VAL A 189 3.23 -46.86 -12.45
N LEU A 190 2.16 -46.78 -11.66
CA LEU A 190 2.18 -47.16 -10.25
C LEU A 190 1.99 -48.67 -10.15
N LEU A 191 2.89 -49.37 -9.47
CA LEU A 191 2.87 -50.82 -9.36
C LEU A 191 3.34 -51.32 -8.00
N LYS A 192 2.95 -52.56 -7.68
CA LYS A 192 3.56 -53.36 -6.62
C LYS A 192 4.53 -54.37 -7.19
N ALA A 193 5.70 -54.43 -6.58
CA ALA A 193 6.76 -55.38 -6.85
C ALA A 193 7.71 -55.41 -5.64
N ASP A 194 7.89 -56.57 -5.00
CA ASP A 194 8.88 -56.72 -3.93
C ASP A 194 10.29 -56.71 -4.53
N LEU A 195 10.99 -55.58 -4.35
CA LEU A 195 12.36 -55.37 -4.78
C LEU A 195 13.33 -55.32 -3.60
N SER A 196 12.92 -55.80 -2.41
CA SER A 196 13.74 -55.73 -1.20
C SER A 196 15.08 -56.45 -1.36
N HIS A 197 15.13 -57.59 -2.07
CA HIS A 197 16.37 -58.30 -2.36
C HIS A 197 17.34 -57.52 -3.25
N LEU A 198 16.83 -56.59 -4.06
CA LEU A 198 17.64 -55.76 -4.96
C LEU A 198 18.08 -54.45 -4.31
N VAL A 199 17.28 -53.85 -3.43
CA VAL A 199 17.50 -52.45 -2.98
C VAL A 199 18.07 -52.34 -1.57
N LYS A 200 17.91 -53.34 -0.70
CA LYS A 200 18.28 -53.25 0.73
C LYS A 200 19.74 -52.84 1.02
N ASN A 201 20.67 -53.14 0.11
CA ASN A 201 22.10 -52.79 0.23
C ASN A 201 22.52 -51.60 -0.66
N ARG A 202 21.57 -50.99 -1.37
CA ARG A 202 21.78 -49.85 -2.28
C ARG A 202 20.56 -48.95 -2.26
N THR A 203 20.18 -48.54 -1.05
CA THR A 203 18.97 -47.76 -0.78
C THR A 203 19.01 -46.41 -1.49
N GLY A 204 17.87 -46.03 -2.05
CA GLY A 204 17.68 -44.80 -2.79
C GLY A 204 16.21 -44.56 -3.10
N ASN A 205 15.84 -43.29 -3.26
CA ASN A 205 14.46 -42.91 -3.57
C ASN A 205 14.19 -42.89 -5.08
N LEU A 206 15.20 -42.54 -5.88
CA LEU A 206 15.11 -42.35 -7.33
C LEU A 206 16.21 -43.15 -8.03
N HIS A 207 15.82 -43.84 -9.10
CA HIS A 207 16.73 -44.65 -9.90
C HIS A 207 16.51 -44.36 -11.38
N TRP A 208 17.47 -43.70 -12.01
CA TRP A 208 17.53 -43.55 -13.46
C TRP A 208 17.97 -44.88 -14.08
N VAL A 209 17.04 -45.53 -14.77
CA VAL A 209 17.21 -46.82 -15.41
C VAL A 209 17.17 -46.67 -16.92
N PHE A 210 18.23 -47.11 -17.60
CA PHE A 210 18.37 -46.94 -19.04
C PHE A 210 19.28 -48.01 -19.66
N GLN A 211 19.00 -48.37 -20.92
CA GLN A 211 19.69 -49.43 -21.66
C GLN A 211 20.02 -48.91 -23.07
N PRO A 212 21.03 -48.04 -23.24
CA PRO A 212 21.26 -47.32 -24.49
C PRO A 212 21.60 -48.26 -25.64
N GLU A 213 22.13 -49.44 -25.37
CA GLU A 213 22.49 -50.46 -26.35
C GLU A 213 21.29 -51.22 -26.94
N LYS A 214 20.06 -50.97 -26.44
CA LYS A 214 18.82 -51.61 -26.88
C LYS A 214 17.85 -50.62 -27.51
N GLU A 215 17.03 -51.12 -28.42
CA GLU A 215 15.87 -50.37 -28.93
C GLU A 215 14.66 -50.62 -28.04
N HIS A 216 13.89 -49.57 -27.77
CA HIS A 216 12.71 -49.61 -26.92
C HIS A 216 11.55 -48.88 -27.57
N PRO A 217 10.30 -49.21 -27.20
CA PRO A 217 9.14 -48.43 -27.62
C PRO A 217 9.32 -46.96 -27.27
N ALA A 218 8.89 -46.08 -28.16
CA ALA A 218 9.12 -44.65 -28.02
C ALA A 218 8.44 -44.07 -26.76
N TRP A 219 7.38 -44.68 -26.24
CA TRP A 219 6.76 -44.29 -24.96
C TRP A 219 7.54 -44.73 -23.71
N GLY A 220 8.46 -45.70 -23.84
CA GLY A 220 9.16 -46.39 -22.76
C GLY A 220 10.69 -46.36 -22.88
N TRP A 221 11.21 -45.33 -23.55
CA TRP A 221 12.62 -45.23 -23.94
C TRP A 221 13.58 -45.14 -22.74
N ALA A 222 13.27 -44.29 -21.76
CA ALA A 222 13.97 -44.22 -20.48
C ALA A 222 12.98 -44.40 -19.32
N CYS A 223 13.48 -44.83 -18.15
CA CYS A 223 12.66 -45.00 -16.96
C CYS A 223 13.31 -44.35 -15.74
N LEU A 224 12.53 -43.57 -14.99
CA LEU A 224 12.86 -43.17 -13.63
C LEU A 224 12.02 -44.01 -12.66
N VAL A 225 12.68 -44.90 -11.92
CA VAL A 225 12.04 -45.75 -10.92
C VAL A 225 12.10 -45.07 -9.57
N ARG A 226 10.93 -44.65 -9.08
CA ARG A 226 10.76 -43.98 -7.79
C ARG A 226 10.19 -44.94 -6.75
N MET A 227 10.75 -44.92 -5.56
CA MET A 227 10.19 -45.59 -4.38
C MET A 227 8.95 -44.83 -3.88
N VAL A 228 7.87 -45.56 -3.59
CA VAL A 228 6.64 -45.04 -2.99
C VAL A 228 6.50 -45.58 -1.57
N ARG A 229 6.65 -46.90 -1.40
CA ARG A 229 6.80 -47.55 -0.09
C ARG A 229 7.98 -48.53 -0.14
N PRO A 230 8.87 -48.48 0.86
CA PRO A 230 10.02 -49.37 0.92
C PRO A 230 9.56 -50.80 1.26
N TRP A 231 9.77 -51.82 0.45
CA TRP A 231 10.37 -51.85 -0.90
C TRP A 231 9.47 -52.58 -1.90
N ASP A 232 8.15 -52.44 -1.73
CA ASP A 232 7.12 -53.20 -2.42
C ASP A 232 6.21 -52.34 -3.31
N GLU A 233 6.20 -51.01 -3.15
CA GLU A 233 5.38 -50.10 -3.96
C GLU A 233 6.27 -49.08 -4.69
N TRP A 234 6.10 -48.99 -6.01
CA TRP A 234 6.99 -48.25 -6.90
C TRP A 234 6.23 -47.47 -7.97
N MET A 235 6.80 -46.34 -8.38
CA MET A 235 6.34 -45.56 -9.53
C MET A 235 7.41 -45.64 -10.62
N PHE A 236 7.05 -46.27 -11.75
CA PHE A 236 7.88 -46.34 -12.93
C PHE A 236 7.46 -45.20 -13.87
N ILE A 237 8.32 -44.19 -13.99
CA ILE A 237 8.06 -43.01 -14.81
C ILE A 237 8.77 -43.22 -16.15
N PHE A 238 8.01 -43.59 -17.17
CA PHE A 238 8.52 -43.78 -18.52
C PHE A 238 8.54 -42.46 -19.28
N LEU A 239 9.67 -42.21 -19.94
CA LEU A 239 9.95 -40.98 -20.67
C LEU A 239 10.21 -41.29 -22.15
N PRO A 240 9.56 -40.56 -23.08
CA PRO A 240 9.88 -40.61 -24.49
C PRO A 240 11.27 -40.05 -24.82
N PRO A 241 11.86 -40.40 -25.97
CA PRO A 241 13.10 -39.80 -26.41
C PRO A 241 12.91 -38.29 -26.67
N PRO A 242 13.95 -37.46 -26.48
CA PRO A 242 13.88 -36.04 -26.76
C PRO A 242 13.40 -35.75 -28.19
N GLY A 243 12.37 -34.90 -28.32
CA GLY A 243 11.81 -34.52 -29.62
C GLY A 243 10.80 -35.50 -30.22
N ALA A 244 10.40 -36.55 -29.49
CA ALA A 244 9.35 -37.48 -29.93
C ALA A 244 8.02 -36.76 -30.18
N ASP A 245 7.27 -37.21 -31.20
CA ASP A 245 5.88 -36.79 -31.38
C ASP A 245 4.99 -37.49 -30.35
N VAL A 246 4.79 -36.83 -29.22
CA VAL A 246 3.97 -37.31 -28.08
C VAL A 246 2.48 -37.50 -28.41
N LYS A 247 2.04 -37.14 -29.63
CA LYS A 247 0.67 -37.36 -30.13
C LYS A 247 0.55 -38.53 -31.09
N ALA A 248 1.65 -39.16 -31.46
CA ALA A 248 1.63 -40.32 -32.35
C ALA A 248 0.93 -41.52 -31.68
N ASP A 249 0.33 -42.39 -32.48
CA ASP A 249 -0.45 -43.55 -32.01
C ASP A 249 0.41 -44.54 -31.21
N ASP A 250 1.72 -44.57 -31.46
CA ASP A 250 2.72 -45.39 -30.76
C ASP A 250 3.10 -44.83 -29.37
N MET A 251 2.44 -43.78 -28.89
CA MET A 251 2.55 -43.24 -27.52
C MET A 251 1.51 -43.82 -26.55
N VAL A 252 0.90 -44.94 -26.92
CA VAL A 252 -0.07 -45.70 -26.14
C VAL A 252 0.44 -47.13 -26.00
N ALA A 253 0.34 -47.69 -24.80
CA ALA A 253 0.72 -49.07 -24.51
C ALA A 253 -0.41 -49.82 -23.81
N SER A 254 -0.49 -51.14 -24.02
CA SER A 254 -1.38 -52.05 -23.31
C SER A 254 -0.88 -52.31 -21.89
N HIS A 255 -1.75 -52.87 -21.05
CA HIS A 255 -1.40 -53.26 -19.69
C HIS A 255 -0.26 -54.28 -19.66
N GLU A 256 -0.29 -55.27 -20.55
CA GLU A 256 0.74 -56.30 -20.70
C GLU A 256 2.08 -55.70 -21.14
N GLU A 257 2.06 -54.70 -22.02
CA GLU A 257 3.27 -54.00 -22.47
C GLU A 257 3.91 -53.20 -21.34
N TYR A 258 3.13 -52.55 -20.46
CA TYR A 258 3.66 -51.90 -19.26
C TYR A 258 4.29 -52.90 -18.30
N ILE A 259 3.66 -54.06 -18.06
CA ILE A 259 4.22 -55.12 -17.19
C ILE A 259 5.54 -55.63 -17.77
N ALA A 260 5.57 -55.94 -19.07
CA ALA A 260 6.78 -56.42 -19.74
C ALA A 260 7.91 -55.39 -19.61
N ARG A 261 7.61 -54.11 -19.87
CA ARG A 261 8.60 -53.03 -19.76
C ARG A 261 9.07 -52.80 -18.33
N ALA A 262 8.18 -52.87 -17.33
CA ALA A 262 8.56 -52.80 -15.93
C ALA A 262 9.52 -53.93 -15.55
N LYS A 263 9.23 -55.18 -15.97
CA LYS A 263 10.13 -56.33 -15.75
C LYS A 263 11.49 -56.14 -16.42
N ASP A 264 11.55 -55.58 -17.63
CA ASP A 264 12.81 -55.25 -18.30
C ASP A 264 13.65 -54.23 -17.51
N MET A 265 13.01 -53.19 -16.97
CA MET A 265 13.66 -52.17 -16.15
C MET A 265 14.06 -52.71 -14.77
N ILE A 266 13.30 -53.67 -14.22
CA ILE A 266 13.72 -54.41 -13.03
C ILE A 266 14.95 -55.26 -13.33
N GLY A 267 14.99 -55.92 -14.50
CA GLY A 267 16.07 -56.84 -14.87
C GLY A 267 16.00 -58.21 -14.21
N ASP A 268 14.89 -58.51 -13.54
CA ASP A 268 14.57 -59.80 -12.91
C ASP A 268 13.11 -60.16 -13.24
N HIS A 269 12.92 -61.01 -14.26
CA HIS A 269 11.58 -61.38 -14.73
C HIS A 269 10.83 -62.31 -13.77
N SER A 270 11.49 -62.84 -12.74
CA SER A 270 10.86 -63.67 -11.71
C SER A 270 10.02 -62.86 -10.72
N VAL A 271 10.24 -61.55 -10.65
CA VAL A 271 9.47 -60.63 -9.83
C VAL A 271 8.03 -60.54 -10.34
N ASP A 272 7.08 -60.69 -9.43
CA ASP A 272 5.67 -60.45 -9.72
C ASP A 272 5.39 -58.94 -9.75
N VAL A 273 4.62 -58.51 -10.75
CA VAL A 273 4.36 -57.09 -11.01
C VAL A 273 2.85 -56.89 -11.15
N GLU A 274 2.28 -56.17 -10.20
CA GLU A 274 0.87 -55.78 -10.20
C GLU A 274 0.78 -54.28 -10.49
N ILE A 275 0.23 -53.89 -11.63
CA ILE A 275 -0.03 -52.48 -11.93
C ILE A 275 -1.27 -52.02 -11.17
N LEU A 276 -1.11 -50.97 -10.37
CA LEU A 276 -2.18 -50.32 -9.62
C LEU A 276 -2.84 -49.19 -10.41
N ASP A 277 -2.06 -48.38 -11.11
CA ASP A 277 -2.55 -47.23 -11.88
C ASP A 277 -1.60 -46.86 -13.02
N VAL A 278 -2.15 -46.30 -14.11
CA VAL A 278 -1.37 -45.72 -15.21
C VAL A 278 -1.92 -44.33 -15.52
N SER A 279 -1.07 -43.31 -15.40
CA SER A 279 -1.46 -41.93 -15.66
C SER A 279 -0.49 -41.18 -16.57
N LYS A 280 -1.05 -40.33 -17.42
CA LYS A 280 -0.29 -39.44 -18.32
C LYS A 280 -0.09 -38.09 -17.65
N TRP A 281 1.15 -37.61 -17.62
CA TRP A 281 1.50 -36.31 -17.07
C TRP A 281 2.21 -35.44 -18.11
N TRP A 282 1.75 -34.21 -18.28
CA TRP A 282 2.28 -33.27 -19.27
C TRP A 282 3.26 -32.29 -18.63
N ILE A 283 4.47 -32.20 -19.17
CA ILE A 283 5.48 -31.23 -18.74
C ILE A 283 5.05 -29.83 -19.22
N ASN A 284 4.45 -29.05 -18.32
CA ASN A 284 4.04 -27.68 -18.57
C ASN A 284 5.08 -26.69 -18.02
N GLU A 285 5.26 -25.58 -18.72
CA GLU A 285 5.97 -24.40 -18.23
C GLU A 285 4.96 -23.26 -18.23
N THR A 286 4.28 -23.05 -17.09
CA THR A 286 3.18 -22.09 -17.01
C THR A 286 3.15 -21.37 -15.67
N VAL A 287 3.13 -20.05 -15.71
CA VAL A 287 2.95 -19.17 -14.53
C VAL A 287 1.83 -18.17 -14.78
N ALA A 288 1.09 -17.80 -13.75
CA ALA A 288 0.16 -16.68 -13.81
C ALA A 288 0.92 -15.34 -13.77
N GLU A 289 0.44 -14.34 -14.52
CA GLU A 289 1.03 -12.99 -14.50
C GLU A 289 0.87 -12.30 -13.14
N TYR A 290 -0.23 -12.60 -12.45
CA TYR A 290 -0.52 -12.16 -11.09
C TYR A 290 -1.40 -13.20 -10.39
N TYR A 291 -1.37 -13.25 -9.06
CA TYR A 291 -1.96 -14.34 -8.26
C TYR A 291 -3.28 -13.95 -7.58
N SER A 292 -3.68 -12.68 -7.63
CA SER A 292 -4.87 -12.20 -6.92
C SER A 292 -5.57 -11.04 -7.63
N ASP A 293 -6.88 -10.96 -7.46
CA ASP A 293 -7.73 -9.84 -7.90
C ASP A 293 -8.76 -9.52 -6.80
N GLY A 294 -8.56 -8.39 -6.12
CA GLY A 294 -9.38 -7.96 -4.99
C GLY A 294 -9.33 -8.95 -3.82
N ASN A 295 -10.48 -9.52 -3.49
CA ASN A 295 -10.66 -10.49 -2.42
C ASN A 295 -10.58 -11.97 -2.88
N ILE A 296 -10.06 -12.20 -4.10
CA ILE A 296 -9.87 -13.56 -4.66
C ILE A 296 -8.37 -13.82 -4.85
N PHE A 297 -7.87 -14.92 -4.29
CA PHE A 297 -6.45 -15.28 -4.28
C PHE A 297 -6.26 -16.69 -4.81
N CYS A 298 -5.32 -16.89 -5.73
CA CYS A 298 -5.02 -18.20 -6.31
C CYS A 298 -3.64 -18.67 -5.86
N LEU A 299 -3.53 -19.96 -5.50
CA LEU A 299 -2.34 -20.54 -4.87
C LEU A 299 -1.96 -21.87 -5.52
N GLY A 300 -0.67 -22.22 -5.44
CA GLY A 300 -0.18 -23.53 -5.89
C GLY A 300 -0.29 -23.75 -7.40
N ASP A 301 -0.60 -24.97 -7.81
CA ASP A 301 -0.73 -25.37 -9.22
C ASP A 301 -1.74 -24.56 -10.04
N ALA A 302 -2.66 -23.84 -9.39
CA ALA A 302 -3.53 -22.87 -10.07
C ALA A 302 -2.70 -21.82 -10.81
N VAL A 303 -1.62 -21.34 -10.20
CA VAL A 303 -0.81 -20.20 -10.61
C VAL A 303 0.62 -20.54 -11.04
N HIS A 304 1.18 -21.69 -10.65
CA HIS A 304 2.51 -22.13 -11.12
C HIS A 304 2.53 -23.62 -11.46
N ARG A 305 2.98 -23.98 -12.66
CA ARG A 305 2.96 -25.35 -13.19
C ARG A 305 4.30 -25.65 -13.84
N HIS A 306 4.96 -26.68 -13.35
CA HIS A 306 6.31 -27.05 -13.75
C HIS A 306 6.53 -28.57 -13.66
N PRO A 307 7.59 -29.10 -14.29
CA PRO A 307 8.02 -30.48 -14.10
C PRO A 307 8.43 -30.81 -12.66
N PRO A 308 8.42 -32.11 -12.28
CA PRO A 308 8.65 -32.55 -10.91
C PRO A 308 10.10 -32.42 -10.44
N PHE A 309 11.04 -32.02 -11.31
CA PHE A 309 12.44 -31.79 -10.94
C PHE A 309 12.56 -30.83 -9.75
N ASN A 310 13.51 -31.11 -8.86
CA ASN A 310 13.71 -30.45 -7.55
C ASN A 310 12.56 -30.61 -6.55
N GLY A 311 11.41 -31.20 -6.91
CA GLY A 311 10.29 -31.39 -5.99
C GLY A 311 9.64 -30.09 -5.48
N LEU A 312 9.75 -28.97 -6.20
CA LEU A 312 9.42 -27.63 -5.66
C LEU A 312 7.92 -27.34 -5.50
N GLY A 313 7.04 -28.05 -6.20
CA GLY A 313 5.62 -27.65 -6.36
C GLY A 313 4.85 -27.65 -5.04
N SER A 314 4.71 -28.82 -4.41
CA SER A 314 3.99 -28.96 -3.13
C SER A 314 4.62 -28.10 -2.01
N ASN A 315 5.94 -27.95 -2.02
CA ASN A 315 6.66 -27.10 -1.07
C ASN A 315 6.31 -25.63 -1.23
N THR A 316 6.20 -25.16 -2.47
CA THR A 316 5.80 -23.79 -2.78
C THR A 316 4.33 -23.55 -2.45
N CYS A 317 3.45 -24.53 -2.68
CA CYS A 317 2.05 -24.47 -2.26
C CYS A 317 1.89 -24.15 -0.75
N ILE A 318 2.68 -24.82 0.10
CA ILE A 318 2.67 -24.60 1.56
C ILE A 318 3.19 -23.18 1.89
N GLN A 319 4.24 -22.72 1.21
CA GLN A 319 4.80 -21.39 1.42
C GLN A 319 3.85 -20.27 0.96
N ASP A 320 3.15 -20.45 -0.15
CA ASP A 320 2.12 -19.52 -0.64
C ASP A 320 1.04 -19.34 0.43
N ALA A 321 0.58 -20.47 0.99
CA ALA A 321 -0.41 -20.49 2.05
C ALA A 321 0.08 -19.79 3.33
N PHE A 322 1.33 -20.05 3.74
CA PHE A 322 1.93 -19.44 4.93
C PHE A 322 2.09 -17.91 4.80
N ASN A 323 2.49 -17.44 3.61
CA ASN A 323 2.60 -16.00 3.31
C ASN A 323 1.24 -15.30 3.35
N LEU A 324 0.18 -15.93 2.84
CA LEU A 324 -1.14 -15.32 2.72
C LEU A 324 -1.95 -15.33 4.02
N ALA A 325 -1.89 -16.42 4.80
CA ALA A 325 -2.78 -16.65 5.93
C ALA A 325 -2.73 -15.54 6.99
N TRP A 326 -1.54 -15.09 7.38
CA TRP A 326 -1.39 -14.04 8.39
C TRP A 326 -1.88 -12.69 7.89
N LYS A 327 -1.66 -12.38 6.61
CA LYS A 327 -2.10 -11.13 5.97
C LYS A 327 -3.63 -11.05 5.95
N ILE A 328 -4.29 -12.13 5.53
CA ILE A 328 -5.75 -12.26 5.57
C ILE A 328 -6.24 -12.05 7.00
N SER A 329 -5.64 -12.73 7.98
CA SER A 329 -6.08 -12.61 9.37
C SER A 329 -5.91 -11.18 9.91
N TYR A 330 -4.81 -10.51 9.60
CA TYR A 330 -4.57 -9.14 10.08
C TYR A 330 -5.54 -8.13 9.47
N VAL A 331 -5.88 -8.29 8.18
CA VAL A 331 -6.89 -7.46 7.51
C VAL A 331 -8.29 -7.75 8.04
N MET A 332 -8.61 -9.01 8.30
CA MET A 332 -9.90 -9.37 8.92
C MET A 332 -10.07 -8.82 10.33
N ASP A 333 -9.00 -8.77 11.13
CA ASP A 333 -9.00 -8.15 12.46
C ASP A 333 -8.99 -6.62 12.44
N GLY A 334 -8.87 -5.99 11.27
CA GLY A 334 -8.69 -4.54 11.14
C GLY A 334 -7.35 -4.03 11.68
N ARG A 335 -6.38 -4.93 11.90
CA ARG A 335 -5.01 -4.61 12.37
C ARG A 335 -4.09 -4.16 11.26
N ALA A 336 -4.41 -4.54 10.02
CA ALA A 336 -3.72 -4.10 8.83
C ALA A 336 -4.74 -3.63 7.80
N ASN A 337 -4.31 -2.76 6.90
CA ASN A 337 -5.17 -2.35 5.81
C ASN A 337 -5.23 -3.43 4.71
N PRO A 338 -6.38 -3.62 4.01
CA PRO A 338 -6.51 -4.44 2.80
C PRO A 338 -5.33 -4.48 1.83
N LYS A 339 -4.61 -3.38 1.60
CA LYS A 339 -3.45 -3.40 0.68
C LYS A 339 -2.22 -4.16 1.16
N LEU A 340 -2.20 -4.59 2.43
CA LEU A 340 -1.26 -5.62 2.83
C LEU A 340 -1.43 -6.89 1.98
N LEU A 341 -2.66 -7.19 1.53
CA LEU A 341 -2.94 -8.35 0.68
C LEU A 341 -2.32 -8.24 -0.71
N ASP A 342 -2.18 -7.02 -1.26
CA ASP A 342 -1.52 -6.80 -2.55
C ASP A 342 -0.08 -7.34 -2.56
N THR A 343 0.57 -7.33 -1.40
CA THR A 343 1.94 -7.85 -1.25
C THR A 343 2.03 -9.36 -1.46
N TYR A 344 0.93 -10.11 -1.35
CA TYR A 344 0.92 -11.53 -1.71
C TYR A 344 1.37 -11.74 -3.16
N ASN A 345 0.84 -10.93 -4.09
CA ASN A 345 1.21 -10.99 -5.49
C ASN A 345 2.69 -10.61 -5.69
N THR A 346 3.09 -9.45 -5.18
CA THR A 346 4.45 -8.92 -5.37
C THR A 346 5.53 -9.83 -4.76
N GLU A 347 5.20 -10.60 -3.72
CA GLU A 347 6.13 -11.50 -3.05
C GLU A 347 6.14 -12.91 -3.65
N ARG A 348 4.97 -13.48 -4.00
CA ARG A 348 4.86 -14.90 -4.37
C ARG A 348 4.88 -15.16 -5.86
N GLN A 349 4.46 -14.22 -6.69
CA GLN A 349 4.50 -14.37 -8.14
C GLN A 349 5.94 -14.53 -8.66
N PRO A 350 6.94 -13.72 -8.22
CA PRO A 350 8.33 -13.91 -8.64
C PRO A 350 8.90 -15.28 -8.23
N VAL A 351 8.57 -15.75 -7.02
CA VAL A 351 8.98 -17.09 -6.57
C VAL A 351 8.42 -18.18 -7.48
N GLY A 352 7.17 -18.03 -7.96
CA GLY A 352 6.60 -18.92 -8.97
C GLY A 352 7.39 -18.96 -10.27
N VAL A 353 7.82 -17.79 -10.76
CA VAL A 353 8.67 -17.69 -11.96
C VAL A 353 10.00 -18.41 -11.75
N ASP A 354 10.64 -18.21 -10.60
CA ASP A 354 11.94 -18.79 -10.28
C ASP A 354 11.89 -20.32 -10.23
N ILE A 355 10.90 -20.89 -9.53
CA ILE A 355 10.77 -22.36 -9.42
C ILE A 355 10.44 -23.01 -10.75
N ILE A 356 9.62 -22.36 -11.60
CA ILE A 356 9.28 -22.87 -12.92
C ILE A 356 10.52 -22.87 -13.81
N THR A 357 11.27 -21.77 -13.79
CA THR A 357 12.52 -21.63 -14.54
C THR A 357 13.52 -22.69 -14.10
N ARG A 358 13.68 -22.88 -12.79
CA ARG A 358 14.61 -23.87 -12.24
C ARG A 358 14.21 -25.31 -12.55
N ALA A 359 12.95 -25.69 -12.32
CA ALA A 359 12.48 -27.05 -12.57
C ALA A 359 12.62 -27.45 -14.05
N ASN A 360 12.38 -26.52 -14.98
CA ASN A 360 12.62 -26.77 -16.41
C ASN A 360 14.11 -26.87 -16.74
N GLN A 361 14.97 -26.06 -16.09
CA GLN A 361 16.41 -26.19 -16.25
C GLN A 361 16.92 -27.53 -15.68
N GLY A 362 16.34 -28.03 -14.58
CA GLY A 362 16.66 -29.33 -14.01
C GLY A 362 16.51 -30.47 -15.00
N PHE A 363 15.45 -30.45 -15.83
CA PHE A 363 15.31 -31.44 -16.91
C PHE A 363 16.48 -31.40 -17.91
N ARG A 364 16.90 -30.19 -18.30
CA ARG A 364 17.99 -29.98 -19.26
C ARG A 364 19.35 -30.35 -18.69
N ASP A 365 19.51 -30.27 -17.36
CA ASP A 365 20.74 -30.63 -16.66
C ASP A 365 21.06 -32.14 -16.77
N HIS A 366 20.08 -32.98 -17.17
CA HIS A 366 20.29 -34.41 -17.45
C HIS A 366 20.82 -34.69 -18.86
N LEU A 367 20.69 -33.76 -19.81
CA LEU A 367 21.13 -33.97 -21.20
C LEU A 367 22.63 -34.29 -21.34
N PRO A 368 23.56 -33.67 -20.59
CA PRO A 368 24.98 -33.96 -20.70
C PRO A 368 25.36 -35.41 -20.38
N TRP A 369 24.83 -36.01 -19.31
CA TRP A 369 25.15 -37.41 -18.99
C TRP A 369 24.45 -38.37 -19.96
N MET A 370 23.21 -38.06 -20.38
CA MET A 370 22.50 -38.84 -21.40
C MET A 370 23.28 -38.86 -22.71
N THR A 371 23.83 -37.72 -23.13
CA THR A 371 24.69 -37.62 -24.32
C THR A 371 25.98 -38.41 -24.13
N ALA A 372 26.61 -38.31 -22.96
CA ALA A 372 27.87 -39.00 -22.68
C ALA A 372 27.74 -40.52 -22.78
N ILE A 373 26.65 -41.10 -22.28
CA ILE A 373 26.38 -42.55 -22.32
C ILE A 373 25.69 -43.02 -23.62
N GLY A 374 25.46 -42.09 -24.55
CA GLY A 374 24.94 -42.37 -25.89
C GLY A 374 23.42 -42.37 -26.03
N MET A 375 22.63 -42.11 -24.98
CA MET A 375 21.17 -42.13 -25.07
C MET A 375 20.63 -41.23 -26.19
N THR A 376 21.18 -40.02 -26.36
CA THR A 376 20.70 -39.07 -27.37
C THR A 376 21.02 -39.43 -28.82
N GLU A 377 21.79 -40.50 -29.08
CA GLU A 377 22.11 -40.95 -30.44
C GLU A 377 21.00 -41.87 -30.98
N PRO A 378 20.34 -41.53 -32.10
CA PRO A 378 19.25 -42.35 -32.63
C PRO A 378 19.71 -43.74 -33.10
N ASP A 379 20.93 -43.86 -33.63
CA ASP A 379 21.45 -45.12 -34.17
C ASP A 379 21.94 -46.09 -33.08
N VAL A 380 21.35 -47.29 -33.03
CA VAL A 380 21.67 -48.33 -32.02
C VAL A 380 23.12 -48.78 -32.07
N GLU A 381 23.72 -48.92 -33.26
CA GLU A 381 25.10 -49.40 -33.38
C GLU A 381 26.10 -48.34 -32.92
N LYS A 382 25.81 -47.06 -33.17
CA LYS A 382 26.58 -45.96 -32.57
C LYS A 382 26.39 -45.90 -31.06
N ARG A 383 25.18 -46.14 -30.53
CA ARG A 383 24.96 -46.23 -29.07
C ARG A 383 25.81 -47.32 -28.44
N LYS A 384 25.85 -48.52 -29.03
CA LYS A 384 26.73 -49.62 -28.61
C LYS A 384 28.20 -49.21 -28.65
N ALA A 385 28.64 -48.54 -29.71
CA ALA A 385 30.02 -48.08 -29.83
C ALA A 385 30.38 -47.05 -28.74
N LEU A 386 29.50 -46.08 -28.48
CA LEU A 386 29.67 -45.08 -27.42
C LEU A 386 29.70 -45.71 -26.03
N LEU A 387 28.87 -46.72 -25.77
CA LEU A 387 28.87 -47.46 -24.51
C LEU A 387 30.16 -48.28 -24.35
N ALA A 388 30.63 -48.93 -25.41
CA ALA A 388 31.87 -49.71 -25.39
C ALA A 388 33.14 -48.86 -25.12
N GLU A 389 33.10 -47.55 -25.40
CA GLU A 389 34.20 -46.65 -25.01
C GLU A 389 34.41 -46.60 -23.49
N PHE A 390 33.41 -46.90 -22.66
CA PHE A 390 33.58 -46.93 -21.21
C PHE A 390 34.54 -48.03 -20.74
N ASP A 391 34.69 -49.11 -21.52
CA ASP A 391 35.64 -50.20 -21.26
C ASP A 391 37.07 -49.88 -21.72
N ASP A 392 37.25 -48.82 -22.52
CA ASP A 392 38.57 -48.39 -22.97
C ASP A 392 39.40 -47.87 -21.78
N LYS A 393 40.55 -48.51 -21.56
CA LYS A 393 41.51 -48.13 -20.51
C LYS A 393 42.41 -46.96 -20.94
N GLY A 394 42.32 -46.54 -22.19
CA GLY A 394 43.03 -45.41 -22.79
C GLY A 394 42.40 -44.05 -22.52
N GLU A 395 42.86 -43.04 -23.27
CA GLU A 395 42.46 -41.65 -23.09
C GLU A 395 41.01 -41.38 -23.54
N ALA A 396 40.51 -42.12 -24.54
CA ALA A 396 39.14 -41.95 -25.02
C ALA A 396 38.14 -42.40 -23.94
N GLY A 397 38.31 -43.62 -23.39
CA GLY A 397 37.48 -44.08 -22.29
C GLY A 397 37.62 -43.25 -21.01
N ARG A 398 38.82 -42.72 -20.71
CA ARG A 398 39.01 -41.77 -19.60
C ARG A 398 38.16 -40.51 -19.78
N LYS A 399 38.21 -39.88 -20.96
CA LYS A 399 37.43 -38.67 -21.26
C LYS A 399 35.94 -38.95 -21.19
N ARG A 400 35.49 -40.08 -21.74
CA ARG A 400 34.09 -40.52 -21.71
C ARG A 400 33.56 -40.68 -20.28
N ARG A 401 34.27 -41.42 -19.42
CA ARG A 401 33.93 -41.57 -17.99
C ARG A 401 33.89 -40.22 -17.28
N GLN A 402 34.85 -39.33 -17.53
CA GLN A 402 34.86 -37.99 -16.94
C GLN A 402 33.68 -37.12 -17.39
N GLN A 403 33.31 -37.18 -18.68
CA GLN A 403 32.15 -36.46 -19.20
C GLN A 403 30.84 -36.95 -18.58
N PHE A 404 30.69 -38.27 -18.45
CA PHE A 404 29.53 -38.88 -17.79
C PHE A 404 29.42 -38.47 -16.32
N HIS A 405 30.50 -38.59 -15.55
CA HIS A 405 30.52 -38.20 -14.14
C HIS A 405 30.27 -36.69 -13.96
N ARG A 406 30.88 -35.81 -14.76
CA ARG A 406 30.58 -34.37 -14.74
C ARG A 406 29.12 -34.07 -15.08
N GLY A 407 28.56 -34.81 -16.04
CA GLY A 407 27.15 -34.69 -16.41
C GLY A 407 26.23 -35.05 -15.24
N ILE A 408 26.56 -36.11 -14.48
CA ILE A 408 25.82 -36.48 -13.27
C ILE A 408 26.02 -35.44 -12.16
N GLU A 409 27.25 -35.01 -11.89
CA GLU A 409 27.55 -33.96 -10.89
C GLU A 409 26.79 -32.65 -11.18
N ASN A 410 26.57 -32.32 -12.46
CA ASN A 410 25.76 -31.18 -12.86
C ASN A 410 24.29 -31.30 -12.37
N THR A 411 23.73 -32.51 -12.35
CA THR A 411 22.37 -32.76 -11.82
C THR A 411 22.27 -32.58 -10.30
N GLY A 412 23.39 -32.40 -9.57
CA GLY A 412 23.37 -32.12 -8.13
C GLY A 412 22.58 -30.85 -7.76
N THR A 413 22.37 -29.91 -8.68
CA THR A 413 21.47 -28.75 -8.48
C THR A 413 20.01 -29.16 -8.27
N GLU A 414 19.62 -30.36 -8.69
CA GLU A 414 18.31 -30.94 -8.44
C GLU A 414 18.13 -31.41 -6.99
N PHE A 415 19.14 -32.11 -6.47
CA PHE A 415 19.07 -32.81 -5.19
C PHE A 415 19.65 -32.00 -4.01
N HIS A 416 20.51 -31.01 -4.29
CA HIS A 416 21.15 -30.14 -3.29
C HIS A 416 20.83 -28.66 -3.52
N GLY A 417 19.67 -28.37 -4.11
CA GLY A 417 19.23 -27.01 -4.47
C GLY A 417 18.76 -26.16 -3.28
N LEU A 418 19.51 -26.08 -2.18
CA LEU A 418 19.07 -25.35 -0.98
C LEU A 418 18.85 -23.85 -1.26
N GLY A 419 19.63 -23.28 -2.17
CA GLY A 419 19.51 -21.89 -2.61
C GLY A 419 18.15 -21.58 -3.24
N ILE A 420 17.69 -22.37 -4.23
CA ILE A 420 16.36 -22.16 -4.83
C ILE A 420 15.22 -22.36 -3.82
N GLU A 421 15.43 -23.22 -2.82
CA GLU A 421 14.45 -23.47 -1.76
C GLU A 421 14.35 -22.33 -0.74
N MET A 422 15.42 -21.58 -0.48
CA MET A 422 15.53 -20.68 0.67
C MET A 422 15.90 -19.21 0.36
N ASN A 423 16.41 -18.90 -0.84
CA ASN A 423 16.90 -17.56 -1.22
C ASN A 423 15.79 -16.60 -1.68
N GLN A 424 14.55 -16.77 -1.21
CA GLN A 424 13.50 -15.80 -1.55
C GLN A 424 13.85 -14.41 -1.01
N GLN A 425 13.76 -13.41 -1.88
CA GLN A 425 13.97 -12.00 -1.54
C GLN A 425 12.71 -11.19 -1.87
N TYR A 426 11.96 -10.82 -0.83
CA TYR A 426 10.74 -10.03 -0.96
C TYR A 426 11.02 -8.54 -1.08
N ARG A 427 10.40 -7.89 -2.06
CA ARG A 427 10.38 -6.44 -2.23
C ARG A 427 8.93 -5.98 -2.33
N SER A 428 8.38 -5.44 -1.25
CA SER A 428 6.97 -5.07 -1.18
C SER A 428 6.74 -4.00 -0.12
N GLY A 429 5.52 -3.46 -0.05
CA GLY A 429 5.08 -2.59 1.04
C GLY A 429 5.00 -3.27 2.42
N ALA A 430 5.31 -4.57 2.54
CA ALA A 430 5.43 -5.30 3.81
C ALA A 430 6.90 -5.55 4.21
N VAL A 431 7.86 -4.88 3.54
CA VAL A 431 9.30 -4.89 3.83
C VAL A 431 9.79 -3.44 3.85
N TYR A 432 10.42 -3.02 4.94
CA TYR A 432 10.96 -1.66 5.06
C TYR A 432 12.39 -1.60 4.56
N LEU A 433 12.58 -0.99 3.38
CA LEU A 433 13.88 -0.92 2.69
C LEU A 433 14.54 0.47 2.74
N ALA A 434 13.92 1.45 3.39
CA ALA A 434 14.41 2.84 3.34
C ALA A 434 15.79 3.04 3.99
N ASP A 435 16.14 2.21 4.98
CA ASP A 435 17.45 2.29 5.67
C ASP A 435 18.56 1.53 4.93
N GLU A 436 18.19 0.50 4.16
CA GLU A 436 19.11 -0.37 3.43
C GLU A 436 18.45 -0.78 2.09
N PRO A 437 18.53 0.07 1.04
CA PRO A 437 17.81 -0.15 -0.22
C PRO A 437 18.45 -1.24 -1.11
N GLU A 438 19.76 -1.43 -0.98
CA GLU A 438 20.54 -2.37 -1.78
C GLU A 438 20.60 -3.74 -1.11
N ALA A 439 20.18 -4.78 -1.84
CA ALA A 439 20.21 -6.15 -1.33
C ALA A 439 21.63 -6.73 -1.46
N PRO A 440 22.03 -7.62 -0.53
CA PRO A 440 23.27 -8.37 -0.67
C PRO A 440 23.23 -9.23 -1.95
N PRO A 441 24.36 -9.35 -2.66
CA PRO A 441 24.44 -10.18 -3.86
C PRO A 441 24.19 -11.64 -3.50
N LEU A 442 23.46 -12.34 -4.38
CA LEU A 442 23.31 -13.79 -4.25
C LEU A 442 24.67 -14.50 -4.46
N PRO A 443 24.86 -15.70 -3.90
CA PRO A 443 26.04 -16.51 -4.15
C PRO A 443 26.23 -16.82 -5.63
N GLN A 444 27.45 -17.18 -6.03
CA GLN A 444 27.76 -17.49 -7.42
C GLN A 444 26.89 -18.64 -7.95
N ASP A 445 26.65 -19.66 -7.12
CA ASP A 445 25.67 -20.71 -7.37
C ASP A 445 24.45 -20.51 -6.46
N ALA A 446 23.62 -19.52 -6.78
CA ALA A 446 22.42 -19.18 -6.01
C ALA A 446 21.34 -20.29 -6.00
N VAL A 447 21.49 -21.34 -6.83
CA VAL A 447 20.60 -22.50 -6.84
C VAL A 447 21.00 -23.48 -5.73
N ARG A 448 22.29 -23.79 -5.59
CA ARG A 448 22.79 -24.69 -4.55
C ARG A 448 22.98 -24.00 -3.22
N GLU A 449 23.57 -22.81 -3.24
CA GLU A 449 24.05 -22.13 -2.04
C GLU A 449 23.00 -21.17 -1.48
N ARG A 450 22.69 -21.32 -0.19
CA ARG A 450 21.84 -20.39 0.55
C ARG A 450 22.64 -19.17 0.98
N LEU A 451 22.10 -17.98 0.71
CA LEU A 451 22.54 -16.74 1.34
C LEU A 451 21.93 -16.65 2.74
N ILE A 452 22.78 -16.73 3.76
CA ILE A 452 22.37 -16.54 5.16
C ILE A 452 22.48 -15.04 5.45
N SER A 453 21.33 -14.37 5.58
CA SER A 453 21.30 -12.94 5.88
C SER A 453 20.04 -12.52 6.62
N THR A 454 20.15 -11.46 7.44
CA THR A 454 19.01 -10.77 8.04
C THR A 454 18.57 -9.54 7.22
N TYR A 455 19.03 -9.40 5.98
CA TYR A 455 18.59 -8.30 5.12
C TYR A 455 17.05 -8.30 4.98
N PRO A 456 16.38 -7.14 5.08
CA PRO A 456 14.92 -7.08 4.99
C PRO A 456 14.38 -7.69 3.68
N GLY A 457 13.38 -8.54 3.80
CA GLY A 457 12.82 -9.32 2.69
C GLY A 457 13.42 -10.72 2.56
N MET A 458 14.43 -11.08 3.35
CA MET A 458 14.97 -12.46 3.41
C MET A 458 14.39 -13.27 4.55
N ARG A 459 14.44 -14.60 4.44
CA ARG A 459 14.07 -15.51 5.53
C ARG A 459 14.99 -15.34 6.73
N LEU A 460 14.42 -15.34 7.93
CA LEU A 460 15.17 -15.32 9.18
C LEU A 460 16.23 -16.46 9.19
N PRO A 461 17.51 -16.15 9.46
CA PRO A 461 18.52 -17.18 9.64
C PRO A 461 18.20 -18.10 10.82
N HIS A 462 18.34 -19.40 10.61
CA HIS A 462 18.38 -20.37 11.69
C HIS A 462 19.66 -20.16 12.52
N ALA A 463 19.53 -20.13 13.83
CA ALA A 463 20.62 -20.26 14.80
C ALA A 463 20.12 -21.06 16.01
N TRP A 464 21.00 -21.88 16.59
CA TRP A 464 20.69 -22.62 17.81
C TRP A 464 20.88 -21.75 19.05
N LEU A 465 19.84 -21.72 19.86
CA LEU A 465 19.72 -20.95 21.10
C LEU A 465 19.48 -21.90 22.27
N ASN A 466 19.91 -21.47 23.45
CA ASN A 466 19.65 -22.15 24.71
C ASN A 466 18.96 -21.21 25.71
N THR A 467 18.42 -21.79 26.77
CA THR A 467 18.08 -21.05 27.99
C THR A 467 19.22 -21.17 28.99
N ARG A 468 19.33 -20.20 29.90
CA ARG A 468 20.36 -20.16 30.96
C ARG A 468 20.43 -21.42 31.83
N VAL A 469 19.29 -22.10 31.99
CA VAL A 469 19.21 -23.40 32.69
C VAL A 469 19.13 -24.50 31.62
N PRO A 470 19.86 -25.62 31.77
CA PRO A 470 19.78 -26.74 30.85
C PRO A 470 18.33 -27.16 30.58
N GLY A 471 17.97 -27.21 29.30
CA GLY A 471 16.59 -27.43 28.86
C GLY A 471 16.53 -27.81 27.38
N LYS A 472 15.34 -27.66 26.77
CA LYS A 472 15.17 -27.89 25.34
C LYS A 472 15.98 -26.85 24.55
N GLN A 473 16.65 -27.30 23.49
CA GLN A 473 17.31 -26.41 22.52
C GLN A 473 16.26 -25.70 21.64
N PHE A 474 16.46 -24.42 21.35
CA PHE A 474 15.56 -23.61 20.53
C PHE A 474 16.25 -23.16 19.25
N SER A 475 15.50 -23.05 18.17
CA SER A 475 15.93 -22.30 16.98
C SER A 475 15.43 -20.86 17.06
N THR A 476 16.14 -19.89 16.47
CA THR A 476 15.57 -18.54 16.17
C THR A 476 14.22 -18.63 15.45
N ILE A 477 14.04 -19.66 14.63
CA ILE A 477 12.81 -19.99 13.91
C ILE A 477 11.68 -20.42 14.86
N ASP A 478 12.00 -21.01 16.01
CA ASP A 478 11.00 -21.37 17.03
C ASP A 478 10.52 -20.14 17.82
N VAL A 479 11.36 -19.10 17.88
CA VAL A 479 11.10 -17.85 18.61
C VAL A 479 10.24 -16.90 17.79
N ALA A 480 10.47 -16.82 16.47
CA ALA A 480 9.71 -15.98 15.55
C ALA A 480 8.56 -16.74 14.85
N GLY A 481 7.56 -16.00 14.36
CA GLY A 481 6.36 -16.57 13.73
C GLY A 481 5.18 -16.61 14.70
N HIS A 482 4.41 -17.70 14.70
CA HIS A 482 3.23 -17.91 15.56
C HIS A 482 2.16 -16.83 15.39
N GLY A 483 2.03 -16.32 14.18
CA GLY A 483 1.02 -15.32 13.81
C GLY A 483 1.25 -13.90 14.33
N ARG A 484 2.45 -13.58 14.82
CA ARG A 484 2.82 -12.27 15.38
C ARG A 484 4.17 -11.77 14.87
N PHE A 485 4.39 -10.46 14.97
CA PHE A 485 5.72 -9.90 14.73
C PHE A 485 6.66 -10.25 15.89
N CYS A 486 7.93 -10.46 15.56
CA CYS A 486 8.97 -10.78 16.53
C CYS A 486 10.14 -9.80 16.39
N LEU A 487 10.56 -9.15 17.47
CA LEU A 487 11.74 -8.28 17.48
C LEU A 487 12.86 -8.97 18.26
N LEU A 488 13.95 -9.30 17.57
CA LEU A 488 15.14 -9.90 18.15
C LEU A 488 16.19 -8.81 18.38
N THR A 489 16.78 -8.75 19.56
CA THR A 489 17.86 -7.82 19.94
C THR A 489 18.89 -8.54 20.81
N GLY A 490 19.89 -7.85 21.33
CA GLY A 490 20.92 -8.43 22.19
C GLY A 490 21.22 -7.57 23.43
N PRO A 491 22.35 -7.82 24.10
CA PRO A 491 22.81 -7.00 25.22
C PRO A 491 22.90 -5.52 24.85
N GLY A 492 22.30 -4.64 25.67
CA GLY A 492 22.18 -3.20 25.37
C GLY A 492 20.94 -2.83 24.55
N GLY A 493 20.20 -3.81 24.03
CA GLY A 493 18.99 -3.65 23.23
C GLY A 493 17.68 -3.39 24.00
N GLN A 494 17.73 -3.18 25.32
CA GLN A 494 16.53 -3.12 26.16
C GLN A 494 15.53 -2.03 25.72
N ALA A 495 16.03 -0.90 25.22
CA ALA A 495 15.18 0.17 24.68
C ALA A 495 14.34 -0.29 23.47
N TRP A 496 14.81 -1.27 22.68
CA TRP A 496 14.01 -1.86 21.60
C TRP A 496 12.86 -2.71 22.13
N LYS A 497 13.06 -3.44 23.24
CA LYS A 497 11.99 -4.24 23.86
C LYS A 497 10.88 -3.34 24.39
N GLU A 498 11.24 -2.22 25.03
CA GLU A 498 10.30 -1.22 25.53
C GLU A 498 9.58 -0.48 24.40
N ALA A 499 10.32 -0.12 23.34
CA ALA A 499 9.75 0.46 22.12
C ALA A 499 8.73 -0.49 21.48
N ALA A 500 9.06 -1.77 21.34
CA ALA A 500 8.16 -2.77 20.77
C ALA A 500 6.86 -2.88 21.56
N GLU A 501 6.91 -2.90 22.89
CA GLU A 501 5.70 -2.96 23.73
C GLU A 501 4.81 -1.71 23.57
N GLN A 502 5.42 -0.53 23.53
CA GLN A 502 4.70 0.73 23.35
C GLN A 502 4.10 0.86 21.95
N VAL A 503 4.86 0.53 20.91
CA VAL A 503 4.41 0.58 19.52
C VAL A 503 3.31 -0.43 19.29
N ALA A 504 3.45 -1.67 19.78
CA ALA A 504 2.44 -2.71 19.67
C ALA A 504 1.05 -2.26 20.14
N LYS A 505 0.99 -1.59 21.30
CA LYS A 505 -0.24 -0.99 21.84
C LYS A 505 -0.78 0.12 20.94
N LYS A 506 0.11 0.97 20.40
CA LYS A 506 -0.26 2.14 19.59
C LYS A 506 -0.76 1.79 18.19
N VAL A 507 -0.21 0.74 17.57
CA VAL A 507 -0.63 0.28 16.23
C VAL A 507 -1.58 -0.91 16.26
N ALA A 508 -1.95 -1.40 17.45
CA ALA A 508 -2.82 -2.57 17.66
C ALA A 508 -2.33 -3.86 16.95
N VAL A 509 -1.01 -4.04 16.87
CA VAL A 509 -0.35 -5.23 16.32
C VAL A 509 0.54 -5.84 17.40
N GLU A 510 0.45 -7.16 17.62
CA GLU A 510 1.32 -7.84 18.58
C GLU A 510 2.77 -7.88 18.06
N ILE A 511 3.70 -7.35 18.86
CA ILE A 511 5.14 -7.45 18.64
C ILE A 511 5.73 -8.11 19.89
N LYS A 512 6.24 -9.34 19.74
CA LYS A 512 6.93 -10.04 20.82
C LYS A 512 8.42 -9.78 20.70
N SER A 513 9.05 -9.28 21.76
CA SER A 513 10.47 -8.98 21.74
C SER A 513 11.27 -9.95 22.61
N PHE A 514 12.45 -10.32 22.12
CA PHE A 514 13.38 -11.21 22.83
C PHE A 514 14.81 -10.70 22.66
N SER A 515 15.59 -10.76 23.73
CA SER A 515 17.03 -10.52 23.70
C SER A 515 17.82 -11.84 23.63
N ILE A 516 18.86 -11.87 22.81
CA ILE A 516 19.72 -13.03 22.58
C ILE A 516 21.17 -12.62 22.90
N GLY A 517 21.80 -13.31 23.84
CA GLY A 517 23.17 -13.01 24.25
C GLY A 517 23.50 -13.51 25.66
N TRP A 518 24.62 -13.05 26.20
CA TRP A 518 25.07 -13.46 27.53
C TRP A 518 24.09 -13.00 28.62
N ARG A 519 23.42 -13.96 29.28
CA ARG A 519 22.41 -13.73 30.34
C ARG A 519 21.15 -12.97 29.87
N GLU A 520 20.82 -13.04 28.58
CA GLU A 520 19.58 -12.50 28.02
C GLU A 520 18.43 -13.52 28.06
N ASP A 521 17.28 -13.23 27.41
CA ASP A 521 16.13 -14.16 27.37
C ASP A 521 16.53 -15.53 26.79
N TYR A 522 17.40 -15.52 25.77
CA TYR A 522 18.05 -16.69 25.20
C TYR A 522 19.57 -16.50 25.13
N GLU A 523 20.32 -17.59 25.29
CA GLU A 523 21.77 -17.62 25.19
C GLU A 523 22.22 -18.21 23.85
N ASP A 524 23.11 -17.48 23.16
CA ASP A 524 23.74 -17.92 21.91
C ASP A 524 25.08 -18.63 22.20
N VAL A 525 24.99 -19.82 22.78
CA VAL A 525 26.17 -20.56 23.31
C VAL A 525 27.15 -20.95 22.20
N TYR A 526 26.66 -21.17 20.98
CA TYR A 526 27.48 -21.50 19.81
C TYR A 526 27.95 -20.27 19.04
N ARG A 527 27.52 -19.06 19.41
CA ARG A 527 27.71 -17.81 18.66
C ARG A 527 27.16 -17.87 17.23
N ASP A 528 26.18 -18.74 17.01
CA ASP A 528 25.53 -18.94 15.70
C ASP A 528 24.71 -17.70 15.33
N TRP A 529 23.97 -17.13 16.30
CA TRP A 529 23.17 -15.95 16.05
C TRP A 529 24.05 -14.72 15.87
N ALA A 530 25.03 -14.50 16.75
CA ALA A 530 25.97 -13.39 16.64
C ALA A 530 26.73 -13.37 15.30
N GLY A 531 27.06 -14.54 14.75
CA GLY A 531 27.70 -14.66 13.43
C GLY A 531 26.76 -14.43 12.25
N ARG A 532 25.44 -14.42 12.45
CA ARG A 532 24.42 -14.39 11.38
C ARG A 532 23.43 -13.22 11.50
N SER A 533 23.42 -12.49 12.61
CA SER A 533 22.45 -11.43 12.89
C SER A 533 22.67 -10.18 12.02
N GLU A 534 23.91 -9.96 11.57
CA GLU A 534 24.37 -8.78 10.82
C GLU A 534 24.01 -7.43 11.47
N VAL A 535 23.82 -7.42 12.79
CA VAL A 535 23.60 -6.23 13.60
C VAL A 535 24.52 -6.30 14.83
N GLU A 536 24.88 -5.14 15.36
CA GLU A 536 25.59 -5.02 16.64
C GLU A 536 24.72 -5.55 17.79
N GLU A 537 25.33 -5.80 18.96
CA GLU A 537 24.61 -6.37 20.12
C GLU A 537 23.43 -5.51 20.57
N ASP A 538 23.50 -4.18 20.40
CA ASP A 538 22.44 -3.23 20.73
C ASP A 538 21.47 -2.92 19.58
N GLY A 539 21.70 -3.53 18.41
CA GLY A 539 20.83 -3.46 17.24
C GLY A 539 19.57 -4.32 17.38
N CYS A 540 18.75 -4.36 16.33
CA CYS A 540 17.59 -5.25 16.31
C CYS A 540 17.22 -5.77 14.91
N VAL A 541 16.52 -6.90 14.89
CA VAL A 541 15.94 -7.52 13.69
C VAL A 541 14.44 -7.73 13.94
N LEU A 542 13.61 -7.08 13.12
CA LEU A 542 12.15 -7.22 13.15
C LEU A 542 11.71 -8.26 12.12
N VAL A 543 11.00 -9.28 12.59
CA VAL A 543 10.59 -10.46 11.83
C VAL A 543 9.06 -10.52 11.75
N ARG A 544 8.56 -10.84 10.56
CA ARG A 544 7.12 -11.00 10.26
C ARG A 544 6.56 -12.32 10.81
N PRO A 545 5.22 -12.45 10.87
CA PRO A 545 4.56 -13.71 11.18
C PRO A 545 4.94 -14.89 10.28
N ASP A 546 5.32 -14.64 9.03
CA ASP A 546 5.79 -15.65 8.07
C ASP A 546 7.32 -15.84 8.08
N ARG A 547 8.00 -15.32 9.12
CA ARG A 547 9.45 -15.47 9.38
C ARG A 547 10.38 -14.83 8.34
N PHE A 548 9.86 -13.93 7.53
CA PHE A 548 10.69 -13.02 6.74
C PHE A 548 11.07 -11.80 7.58
N VAL A 549 12.30 -11.32 7.43
CA VAL A 549 12.75 -10.08 8.07
C VAL A 549 12.00 -8.92 7.44
N ALA A 550 11.27 -8.14 8.24
CA ALA A 550 10.56 -6.95 7.81
C ALA A 550 11.47 -5.72 7.79
N TRP A 551 12.40 -5.65 8.75
CA TRP A 551 13.31 -4.53 8.97
C TRP A 551 14.44 -4.93 9.92
N ARG A 552 15.56 -4.19 9.92
CA ARG A 552 16.60 -4.29 10.93
C ARG A 552 17.21 -2.92 11.22
N SER A 553 17.76 -2.76 12.42
CA SER A 553 18.63 -1.64 12.80
C SER A 553 20.01 -2.19 13.14
N LYS A 554 21.05 -1.66 12.48
CA LYS A 554 22.44 -2.10 12.69
C LYS A 554 22.94 -1.88 14.11
N SER A 555 22.53 -0.80 14.76
CA SER A 555 22.86 -0.47 16.14
C SER A 555 21.67 0.22 16.83
N MET A 556 21.83 0.59 18.10
CA MET A 556 20.87 1.45 18.79
C MET A 556 20.75 2.82 18.10
N VAL A 557 19.52 3.33 18.01
CA VAL A 557 19.22 4.67 17.48
C VAL A 557 18.78 5.61 18.60
N ALA A 558 18.82 6.93 18.36
CA ALA A 558 18.47 7.93 19.37
C ALA A 558 17.03 7.82 19.89
N ASP A 559 16.07 7.48 19.00
CA ASP A 559 14.67 7.22 19.38
C ASP A 559 14.16 5.91 18.76
N PRO A 560 14.38 4.78 19.45
CA PRO A 560 13.94 3.45 19.00
C PRO A 560 12.42 3.36 18.79
N ARG A 561 11.65 4.09 19.62
CA ARG A 561 10.18 4.08 19.56
C ARG A 561 9.68 4.77 18.30
N ALA A 562 10.13 6.00 18.04
CA ALA A 562 9.71 6.74 16.86
C ALA A 562 10.10 6.01 15.58
N LYS A 563 11.30 5.41 15.56
CA LYS A 563 11.77 4.63 14.40
C LYS A 563 10.93 3.39 14.18
N LEU A 564 10.72 2.57 15.23
CA LEU A 564 9.91 1.35 15.12
C LEU A 564 8.44 1.67 14.79
N GLU A 565 7.89 2.76 15.31
CA GLU A 565 6.57 3.24 14.92
C GLU A 565 6.51 3.59 13.43
N THR A 566 7.52 4.29 12.90
CA THR A 566 7.62 4.62 11.48
C THR A 566 7.68 3.36 10.62
N VAL A 567 8.50 2.38 11.01
CA VAL A 567 8.59 1.08 10.33
C VAL A 567 7.25 0.37 10.34
N MET A 568 6.59 0.25 11.49
CA MET A 568 5.29 -0.42 11.61
C MET A 568 4.16 0.33 10.88
N ARG A 569 4.23 1.67 10.81
CA ARG A 569 3.27 2.51 10.06
C ARG A 569 3.58 2.62 8.57
N SER A 570 4.81 2.40 8.13
CA SER A 570 5.16 2.39 6.72
C SER A 570 4.40 1.30 5.95
N PHE A 571 4.03 0.22 6.64
CA PHE A 571 3.13 -0.82 6.13
C PHE A 571 1.69 -0.31 5.88
N THR A 572 1.38 0.93 6.30
CA THR A 572 0.04 1.54 6.34
C THR A 572 0.01 3.04 5.92
N GLN A 573 0.79 3.47 4.94
CA GLN A 573 0.82 4.89 4.49
C GLN A 573 -0.30 5.20 3.47
N TRP A 574 -1.52 5.40 3.97
CA TRP A 574 -2.82 5.26 3.30
C TRP A 574 -3.05 5.99 1.96
N ALA A 575 -2.40 7.12 1.65
CA ALA A 575 -2.59 7.80 0.36
C ALA A 575 -1.68 7.27 -0.76
N LYS A 576 -0.40 6.97 -0.46
CA LYS A 576 0.50 6.24 -1.38
C LYS A 576 0.03 4.79 -1.54
N GLN A 577 -0.65 4.27 -0.52
CA GLN A 577 -1.20 2.93 -0.49
C GLN A 577 -2.47 2.85 -1.34
N TYR A 578 -3.62 3.49 -1.07
CA TYR A 578 -4.92 3.16 -1.72
C TYR A 578 -5.16 3.61 -3.16
N GLY A 579 -4.21 4.31 -3.76
CA GLY A 579 -4.44 4.97 -5.04
C GLY A 579 -5.31 6.22 -4.87
N GLY A 580 -5.84 6.74 -5.98
CA GLY A 580 -6.46 8.06 -6.04
C GLY A 580 -7.73 8.29 -5.22
N ILE A 581 -8.33 7.24 -4.63
CA ILE A 581 -9.57 7.31 -3.85
C ILE A 581 -9.66 6.12 -2.88
N PHE A 582 -10.16 6.35 -1.67
CA PHE A 582 -10.40 5.30 -0.67
C PHE A 582 -11.53 5.66 0.28
N SER A 583 -12.14 4.67 0.92
CA SER A 583 -13.17 4.87 1.94
C SER A 583 -12.66 4.53 3.34
N LEU A 584 -13.17 5.27 4.32
CA LEU A 584 -13.00 5.08 5.75
C LEU A 584 -14.40 4.87 6.33
N LYS A 585 -14.54 3.87 7.21
CA LYS A 585 -15.81 3.61 7.90
C LYS A 585 -15.67 4.05 9.36
N VAL A 586 -16.44 5.06 9.75
CA VAL A 586 -16.44 5.62 11.10
C VAL A 586 -17.82 5.40 11.71
N GLY A 587 -17.97 4.32 12.47
CA GLY A 587 -19.29 3.87 12.93
C GLY A 587 -20.22 3.57 11.74
N PRO A 588 -21.47 4.08 11.72
CA PRO A 588 -22.37 3.92 10.57
C PRO A 588 -22.02 4.82 9.37
N ALA A 589 -21.18 5.84 9.55
CA ALA A 589 -20.85 6.79 8.51
C ALA A 589 -19.75 6.24 7.58
N THR A 590 -19.87 6.56 6.29
CA THR A 590 -18.85 6.26 5.27
C THR A 590 -18.22 7.59 4.84
N SER A 591 -16.91 7.70 4.96
CA SER A 591 -16.13 8.83 4.46
C SER A 591 -15.29 8.36 3.28
N ILE A 592 -15.27 9.09 2.18
CA ILE A 592 -14.49 8.81 0.98
C ILE A 592 -13.46 9.93 0.85
N VAL A 593 -12.19 9.57 0.75
CA VAL A 593 -11.09 10.51 0.55
C VAL A 593 -10.62 10.40 -0.89
N ILE A 594 -10.64 11.51 -1.63
CA ILE A 594 -10.16 11.59 -3.02
C ILE A 594 -8.80 12.30 -3.01
N SER A 595 -7.77 11.60 -3.50
CA SER A 595 -6.39 12.08 -3.64
C SER A 595 -5.91 12.05 -5.11
N SER A 596 -6.82 12.16 -6.08
CA SER A 596 -6.51 12.16 -7.51
C SER A 596 -7.12 13.36 -8.24
N PRO A 597 -6.31 14.16 -8.95
CA PRO A 597 -6.80 15.26 -9.79
C PRO A 597 -7.86 14.85 -10.81
N ARG A 598 -7.66 13.69 -11.46
CA ARG A 598 -8.60 13.11 -12.44
C ARG A 598 -9.96 12.84 -11.80
N LEU A 599 -9.97 12.20 -10.63
CA LEU A 599 -11.22 11.82 -9.95
C LEU A 599 -11.98 13.03 -9.43
N ILE A 600 -11.28 14.09 -8.97
CA ILE A 600 -11.93 15.34 -8.59
C ILE A 600 -12.63 15.96 -9.81
N LYS A 601 -11.96 16.01 -10.97
CA LYS A 601 -12.58 16.50 -12.22
C LYS A 601 -13.78 15.64 -12.63
N GLN A 602 -13.68 14.32 -12.51
CA GLN A 602 -14.73 13.39 -12.91
C GLN A 602 -15.94 13.42 -11.99
N LEU A 603 -15.76 13.50 -10.68
CA LEU A 603 -16.83 13.37 -9.69
C LEU A 603 -17.31 14.72 -9.20
N VAL A 604 -16.40 15.52 -8.65
CA VAL A 604 -16.77 16.78 -7.98
C VAL A 604 -17.12 17.87 -9.00
N ASP A 605 -16.40 17.95 -10.13
CA ASP A 605 -16.66 18.97 -11.15
C ASP A 605 -17.78 18.53 -12.10
N LYS A 606 -17.58 17.42 -12.83
CA LYS A 606 -18.54 16.96 -13.86
C LYS A 606 -19.87 16.48 -13.27
N LYS A 607 -19.87 15.80 -12.13
CA LYS A 607 -21.10 15.36 -11.42
C LYS A 607 -21.46 16.30 -10.26
N SER A 608 -21.18 17.60 -10.41
CA SER A 608 -21.31 18.58 -9.32
C SER A 608 -22.73 18.67 -8.71
N ASN A 609 -23.80 18.29 -9.41
CA ASN A 609 -25.13 18.19 -8.81
C ASN A 609 -25.24 17.13 -7.70
N LEU A 610 -24.46 16.04 -7.77
CA LEU A 610 -24.47 14.96 -6.79
C LEU A 610 -23.49 15.22 -5.63
N TYR A 611 -22.35 15.83 -5.92
CA TYR A 611 -21.23 16.03 -4.98
C TYR A 611 -21.23 17.40 -4.32
N SER A 612 -22.29 18.22 -4.44
CA SER A 612 -22.30 19.58 -3.87
C SER A 612 -23.00 19.70 -2.52
N SER A 613 -23.61 18.67 -1.96
CA SER A 613 -24.20 18.75 -0.62
C SER A 613 -23.13 18.82 0.47
N ARG A 614 -23.51 19.12 1.72
CA ARG A 614 -22.61 19.09 2.88
C ARG A 614 -23.01 17.96 3.83
N PRO A 615 -22.08 17.40 4.61
CA PRO A 615 -22.46 16.49 5.69
C PRO A 615 -23.45 17.16 6.65
N ALA A 616 -24.37 16.38 7.21
CA ALA A 616 -25.25 16.89 8.25
C ALA A 616 -24.40 17.23 9.49
N SER A 617 -24.50 18.47 9.97
CA SER A 617 -23.76 18.94 11.16
C SER A 617 -24.72 19.54 12.17
N HIS A 618 -24.94 18.82 13.27
CA HIS A 618 -25.77 19.34 14.36
C HIS A 618 -25.07 20.48 15.10
N VAL A 619 -23.74 20.40 15.26
CA VAL A 619 -22.93 21.50 15.83
C VAL A 619 -23.02 22.75 14.94
N GLY A 620 -22.85 22.60 13.61
CA GLY A 620 -23.01 23.70 12.67
C GLY A 620 -24.41 24.32 12.66
N ASN A 621 -25.45 23.50 12.87
CA ASN A 621 -26.82 24.00 13.00
C ASN A 621 -27.07 24.76 14.31
N ILE A 622 -26.43 24.39 15.43
CA ILE A 622 -26.48 25.18 16.67
C ILE A 622 -25.85 26.56 16.45
N ILE A 623 -24.73 26.61 15.73
CA ILE A 623 -23.97 27.85 15.50
C ILE A 623 -24.69 28.78 14.51
N GLY A 624 -25.06 28.27 13.34
CA GLY A 624 -25.49 29.10 12.21
C GLY A 624 -26.95 28.93 11.80
N ASN A 625 -27.74 28.12 12.52
CA ASN A 625 -29.16 27.84 12.22
C ASN A 625 -29.44 27.52 10.73
N GLY A 626 -28.51 26.84 10.05
CA GLY A 626 -28.60 26.49 8.64
C GLY A 626 -28.23 27.59 7.63
N ASP A 627 -27.97 28.82 8.08
CA ASP A 627 -27.71 29.99 7.21
C ASP A 627 -26.23 30.25 6.90
N HIS A 628 -25.32 29.57 7.58
CA HIS A 628 -23.89 29.68 7.32
C HIS A 628 -23.53 29.12 5.93
N LEU A 629 -23.22 30.00 4.96
CA LEU A 629 -23.11 29.65 3.53
C LEU A 629 -22.13 28.52 3.21
N LEU A 630 -21.05 28.40 4.00
CA LEU A 630 -20.04 27.34 3.92
C LEU A 630 -20.60 25.94 4.22
N LEU A 631 -21.42 25.83 5.27
CA LEU A 631 -22.00 24.59 5.81
C LEU A 631 -23.41 24.29 5.27
N MET A 632 -24.06 25.30 4.68
CA MET A 632 -25.41 25.22 4.13
C MET A 632 -25.53 24.09 3.08
N GLN A 633 -26.64 23.35 3.17
CA GLN A 633 -26.98 22.29 2.22
C GLN A 633 -27.19 22.84 0.80
N TYR A 634 -26.95 22.00 -0.21
CA TYR A 634 -27.18 22.39 -1.59
C TYR A 634 -28.68 22.53 -1.86
N SER A 635 -29.15 23.78 -2.00
CA SER A 635 -30.57 24.15 -2.10
C SER A 635 -30.76 25.39 -2.98
N ASP A 636 -32.01 25.78 -3.24
CA ASP A 636 -32.32 27.04 -3.94
C ASP A 636 -31.82 28.28 -3.18
N ARG A 637 -31.99 28.32 -1.85
CA ARG A 637 -31.44 29.37 -1.00
C ARG A 637 -29.91 29.46 -1.16
N TRP A 638 -29.22 28.33 -1.11
CA TRP A 638 -27.77 28.28 -1.32
C TRP A 638 -27.36 28.80 -2.71
N ARG A 639 -28.07 28.39 -3.77
CA ARG A 639 -27.82 28.85 -5.15
C ARG A 639 -28.00 30.36 -5.28
N THR A 640 -29.04 30.92 -4.68
CA THR A 640 -29.30 32.37 -4.67
C THR A 640 -28.19 33.13 -3.96
N CYS A 641 -27.87 32.75 -2.72
CA CYS A 641 -26.76 33.35 -1.96
C CYS A 641 -25.44 33.24 -2.73
N ARG A 642 -25.15 32.07 -3.31
CA ARG A 642 -23.94 31.82 -4.10
C ARG A 642 -23.84 32.74 -5.32
N LYS A 643 -24.95 32.90 -6.03
CA LYS A 643 -25.03 33.75 -7.22
C LYS A 643 -24.75 35.22 -6.88
N LEU A 644 -25.30 35.73 -5.78
CA LEU A 644 -25.08 37.11 -5.32
C LEU A 644 -23.58 37.35 -5.05
N VAL A 645 -22.93 36.47 -4.28
CA VAL A 645 -21.50 36.58 -3.97
C VAL A 645 -20.66 36.49 -5.25
N HIS A 646 -20.92 35.49 -6.11
CA HIS A 646 -20.18 35.31 -7.35
C HIS A 646 -20.31 36.53 -8.29
N GLN A 647 -21.51 37.10 -8.44
CA GLN A 647 -21.72 38.29 -9.28
C GLN A 647 -20.94 39.51 -8.78
N PHE A 648 -20.77 39.65 -7.46
CA PHE A 648 -20.02 40.77 -6.90
C PHE A 648 -18.50 40.60 -7.02
N PHE A 649 -18.01 39.36 -7.02
CA PHE A 649 -16.57 39.05 -7.10
C PHE A 649 -16.12 38.44 -8.44
N MET A 650 -16.97 38.49 -9.49
CA MET A 650 -16.58 38.10 -10.83
C MET A 650 -15.42 38.96 -11.33
N GLU A 651 -14.58 38.40 -12.20
CA GLU A 651 -13.33 39.04 -12.64
C GLU A 651 -13.51 40.49 -13.11
N GLN A 652 -14.49 40.74 -13.98
CA GLN A 652 -14.74 42.08 -14.50
C GLN A 652 -15.06 43.09 -13.39
N MET A 653 -15.80 42.67 -12.36
CA MET A 653 -16.10 43.52 -11.19
C MET A 653 -14.84 43.77 -10.36
N VAL A 654 -14.02 42.75 -10.15
CA VAL A 654 -12.78 42.88 -9.39
C VAL A 654 -11.83 43.87 -10.06
N VAL A 655 -11.60 43.70 -11.37
CA VAL A 655 -10.70 44.57 -12.14
C VAL A 655 -11.23 46.00 -12.22
N LYS A 656 -12.54 46.18 -12.39
CA LYS A 656 -13.12 47.52 -12.59
C LYS A 656 -13.35 48.30 -11.31
N ASN A 657 -13.72 47.62 -10.22
CA ASN A 657 -14.28 48.29 -9.04
C ASN A 657 -13.51 48.00 -7.75
N HIS A 658 -12.81 46.85 -7.66
CA HIS A 658 -12.22 46.41 -6.39
C HIS A 658 -10.70 46.55 -6.35
N ILE A 659 -10.02 46.57 -7.51
CA ILE A 659 -8.55 46.56 -7.55
C ILE A 659 -7.91 47.77 -6.86
N ASP A 660 -8.53 48.95 -6.94
CA ASP A 660 -8.02 50.18 -6.31
C ASP A 660 -7.91 50.03 -4.79
N VAL A 661 -8.92 49.44 -4.14
CA VAL A 661 -8.87 49.23 -2.69
C VAL A 661 -7.90 48.12 -2.31
N VAL A 662 -7.76 47.10 -3.15
CA VAL A 662 -6.78 46.02 -2.95
C VAL A 662 -5.36 46.56 -2.98
N ASP A 663 -5.04 47.39 -3.98
CA ASP A 663 -3.72 48.00 -4.12
C ASP A 663 -3.43 48.98 -2.97
N ALA A 664 -4.38 49.86 -2.66
CA ALA A 664 -4.27 50.82 -1.57
C ALA A 664 -4.04 50.13 -0.20
N GLU A 665 -4.77 49.06 0.09
CA GLU A 665 -4.61 48.30 1.34
C GLU A 665 -3.27 47.53 1.39
N ALA A 666 -2.74 47.11 0.24
CA ALA A 666 -1.42 46.48 0.14
C ALA A 666 -0.30 47.52 0.37
N VAL A 667 -0.45 48.74 -0.14
CA VAL A 667 0.45 49.87 0.18
C VAL A 667 0.41 50.20 1.67
N GLN A 668 -0.78 50.23 2.28
CA GLN A 668 -0.87 50.42 3.73
C GLN A 668 -0.18 49.29 4.49
N MET A 669 -0.30 48.02 4.04
CA MET A 669 0.43 46.92 4.65
C MET A 669 1.95 47.18 4.67
N LEU A 670 2.52 47.68 3.56
CA LEU A 670 3.94 48.06 3.54
C LEU A 670 4.26 49.17 4.53
N ARG A 671 3.43 50.22 4.59
CA ARG A 671 3.57 51.30 5.57
C ARG A 671 3.54 50.77 7.00
N ASP A 672 2.66 49.81 7.29
CA ASP A 672 2.55 49.19 8.61
C ASP A 672 3.81 48.38 8.97
N PHE A 673 4.43 47.70 8.01
CA PHE A 673 5.74 47.07 8.19
C PHE A 673 6.89 48.07 8.38
N VAL A 674 6.85 49.24 7.71
CA VAL A 674 7.83 50.32 7.92
C VAL A 674 7.76 50.87 9.35
N VAL A 675 6.54 51.03 9.86
CA VAL A 675 6.30 51.63 11.20
C VAL A 675 6.47 50.60 12.31
N GLN A 676 6.05 49.35 12.09
CA GLN A 676 6.08 48.28 13.07
C GLN A 676 6.46 46.95 12.41
N PRO A 677 7.77 46.67 12.18
CA PRO A 677 8.22 45.48 11.46
C PRO A 677 7.87 44.16 12.15
N ASP A 678 7.78 44.16 13.49
CA ASP A 678 7.44 42.97 14.28
C ASP A 678 5.95 42.55 14.18
N GLY A 679 5.13 43.32 13.46
CA GLY A 679 3.71 43.02 13.25
C GLY A 679 3.42 41.98 12.17
N TYR A 680 4.39 41.13 11.78
CA TYR A 680 4.28 40.24 10.62
C TYR A 680 3.14 39.23 10.67
N MET A 681 2.66 38.85 11.85
CA MET A 681 1.46 38.02 12.01
C MET A 681 0.14 38.80 11.89
N LYS A 682 0.15 40.11 12.17
CA LYS A 682 -1.07 40.94 12.30
C LYS A 682 -1.31 41.86 11.10
N HIS A 683 -0.26 42.34 10.43
CA HIS A 683 -0.40 43.21 9.27
C HIS A 683 -1.07 42.52 8.07
N PRO A 684 -0.73 41.25 7.73
CA PRO A 684 -1.47 40.51 6.70
C PRO A 684 -2.93 40.27 7.06
N LYS A 685 -3.23 40.06 8.35
CA LYS A 685 -4.60 39.90 8.87
C LYS A 685 -5.43 41.18 8.72
N ARG A 686 -4.83 42.34 9.03
CA ARG A 686 -5.47 43.64 8.81
C ARG A 686 -5.67 43.91 7.31
N PHE A 687 -4.68 43.58 6.48
CA PHE A 687 -4.72 43.75 5.02
C PHE A 687 -5.95 43.10 4.40
N SER A 688 -6.09 41.79 4.58
CA SER A 688 -7.22 41.04 4.01
C SER A 688 -8.55 41.47 4.64
N ASN A 689 -8.58 41.69 5.96
CA ASN A 689 -9.79 42.12 6.65
C ASN A 689 -10.27 43.51 6.18
N SER A 690 -9.38 44.48 6.01
CA SER A 690 -9.77 45.82 5.56
C SER A 690 -10.34 45.81 4.15
N ILE A 691 -9.77 45.02 3.24
CA ILE A 691 -10.30 44.86 1.88
C ILE A 691 -11.72 44.32 1.95
N ILE A 692 -11.94 43.20 2.64
CA ILE A 692 -13.25 42.56 2.63
C ILE A 692 -14.30 43.39 3.36
N MET A 693 -13.94 44.08 4.45
CA MET A 693 -14.83 45.02 5.14
C MET A 693 -15.22 46.20 4.22
N SER A 694 -14.26 46.72 3.45
CA SER A 694 -14.50 47.83 2.52
C SER A 694 -15.48 47.41 1.42
N LEU A 695 -15.31 46.20 0.90
CA LEU A 695 -16.13 45.66 -0.18
C LEU A 695 -17.52 45.22 0.30
N ILE A 696 -17.64 44.64 1.50
CA ILE A 696 -18.92 44.15 2.01
C ILE A 696 -19.75 45.26 2.63
N TYR A 697 -19.16 46.04 3.52
CA TYR A 697 -19.87 46.99 4.39
C TYR A 697 -19.61 48.46 4.04
N GLY A 698 -18.60 48.76 3.20
CA GLY A 698 -18.21 50.14 2.87
C GLY A 698 -17.34 50.79 3.95
N THR A 699 -16.73 49.99 4.82
CA THR A 699 -15.98 50.43 6.00
C THR A 699 -14.62 49.74 6.06
N ARG A 700 -13.58 50.46 6.49
CA ARG A 700 -12.21 49.98 6.54
C ARG A 700 -11.81 49.43 7.92
N THR A 701 -10.71 48.69 7.92
CA THR A 701 -9.98 48.27 9.12
C THR A 701 -8.64 49.02 9.17
N PRO A 702 -8.60 50.22 9.78
CA PRO A 702 -7.45 51.12 9.68
C PRO A 702 -6.21 50.63 10.43
N THR A 703 -6.35 49.80 11.49
CA THR A 703 -5.22 49.38 12.33
C THR A 703 -5.38 47.92 12.77
N ILE A 704 -4.28 47.29 13.21
CA ILE A 704 -4.30 45.95 13.80
C ILE A 704 -5.03 45.86 15.15
N LYS A 705 -5.46 47.01 15.72
CA LYS A 705 -6.19 47.10 16.99
C LYS A 705 -7.69 47.35 16.78
N THR A 706 -8.14 47.48 15.53
CA THR A 706 -9.54 47.78 15.25
C THR A 706 -10.44 46.68 15.80
N ARG A 707 -11.45 47.08 16.59
CA ARG A 707 -12.23 46.17 17.46
C ARG A 707 -12.86 44.99 16.72
N HIS A 708 -13.47 45.21 15.56
CA HIS A 708 -14.14 44.14 14.81
C HIS A 708 -13.16 43.12 14.23
N MET A 709 -11.94 43.55 13.88
CA MET A 709 -10.88 42.65 13.42
C MET A 709 -10.47 41.72 14.57
N VAL A 710 -10.20 42.26 15.76
CA VAL A 710 -9.82 41.45 16.93
C VAL A 710 -10.93 40.46 17.26
N LYS A 711 -12.18 40.93 17.36
CA LYS A 711 -13.36 40.07 17.58
C LYS A 711 -13.47 38.97 16.53
N LEU A 712 -13.27 39.28 15.23
CA LEU A 712 -13.37 38.30 14.16
C LEU A 712 -12.33 37.19 14.30
N TYR A 713 -11.06 37.53 14.55
CA TYR A 713 -10.02 36.51 14.66
C TYR A 713 -10.16 35.66 15.92
N ASP A 714 -10.57 36.25 17.06
CA ASP A 714 -10.88 35.49 18.28
C ASP A 714 -12.07 34.52 18.05
N LEU A 715 -13.12 35.01 17.39
CA LEU A 715 -14.28 34.22 17.00
C LEU A 715 -13.90 33.06 16.07
N MET A 716 -13.06 33.32 15.06
CA MET A 716 -12.61 32.30 14.11
C MET A 716 -11.75 31.23 14.79
N GLU A 717 -10.91 31.61 15.75
CA GLU A 717 -10.12 30.66 16.54
C GLU A 717 -11.03 29.75 17.39
N ASN A 718 -12.01 30.33 18.09
CA ASN A 718 -12.99 29.57 18.88
C ASN A 718 -13.85 28.66 18.01
N TRP A 719 -14.30 29.15 16.86
CA TRP A 719 -15.06 28.36 15.91
C TRP A 719 -14.24 27.20 15.33
N SER A 720 -12.96 27.44 14.99
CA SER A 720 -12.03 26.40 14.56
C SER A 720 -11.90 25.29 15.59
N LYS A 721 -11.68 25.64 16.86
CA LYS A 721 -11.61 24.68 17.97
C LYS A 721 -12.89 23.87 18.14
N VAL A 722 -14.07 24.49 18.04
CA VAL A 722 -15.36 23.79 18.19
C VAL A 722 -15.65 22.85 17.02
N MET A 723 -15.26 23.22 15.80
CA MET A 723 -15.45 22.41 14.59
C MET A 723 -14.39 21.33 14.39
N GLU A 724 -13.27 21.39 15.13
CA GLU A 724 -12.19 20.41 15.05
C GLU A 724 -12.65 19.01 15.49
N ALA A 725 -12.26 17.99 14.72
CA ALA A 725 -12.59 16.61 15.01
C ALA A 725 -11.98 16.18 16.35
N GLY A 726 -12.83 15.71 17.27
CA GLY A 726 -12.42 15.28 18.62
C GLY A 726 -12.66 16.32 19.72
N ASN A 727 -12.79 17.60 19.39
CA ASN A 727 -13.11 18.66 20.38
C ASN A 727 -14.61 18.72 20.73
N THR A 728 -15.48 18.20 19.85
CA THR A 728 -16.91 18.00 20.08
C THR A 728 -17.26 16.52 19.93
N PRO A 729 -18.20 15.99 20.74
CA PRO A 729 -18.61 14.59 20.61
C PRO A 729 -19.18 14.35 19.19
N PRO A 730 -18.91 13.18 18.59
CA PRO A 730 -19.35 12.84 17.23
C PRO A 730 -20.86 12.54 17.17
N VAL A 731 -21.70 13.50 17.54
CA VAL A 731 -23.15 13.39 17.73
C VAL A 731 -23.90 13.14 16.42
N ASP A 732 -23.32 13.48 15.29
CA ASP A 732 -23.92 13.23 13.98
C ASP A 732 -23.67 11.80 13.50
N ILE A 733 -22.56 11.19 13.92
CA ILE A 733 -22.24 9.78 13.68
C ILE A 733 -22.95 8.89 14.71
N PHE A 734 -23.02 9.36 15.96
CA PHE A 734 -23.62 8.64 17.09
C PHE A 734 -24.72 9.48 17.75
N PRO A 735 -25.94 9.49 17.18
CA PRO A 735 -27.03 10.34 17.67
C PRO A 735 -27.38 10.18 19.15
N PHE A 736 -27.15 9.01 19.74
CA PHE A 736 -27.42 8.77 21.17
C PHE A 736 -26.57 9.67 22.09
N LEU A 737 -25.41 10.16 21.64
CA LEU A 737 -24.59 11.11 22.41
C LEU A 737 -25.31 12.44 22.65
N LYS A 738 -26.34 12.77 21.86
CA LYS A 738 -27.22 13.92 22.10
C LYS A 738 -28.07 13.77 23.37
N LEU A 739 -28.25 12.55 23.88
CA LEU A 739 -29.00 12.29 25.11
C LEU A 739 -28.13 12.40 26.36
N VAL A 740 -26.80 12.35 26.21
CA VAL A 740 -25.85 12.46 27.32
C VAL A 740 -25.80 13.92 27.79
N PRO A 741 -25.95 14.18 29.11
CA PRO A 741 -25.84 15.54 29.64
C PRO A 741 -24.49 16.19 29.27
N GLU A 742 -24.52 17.39 28.72
CA GLU A 742 -23.34 18.04 28.12
C GLU A 742 -22.17 18.24 29.09
N LYS A 743 -22.45 18.32 30.41
CA LYS A 743 -21.43 18.39 31.46
C LYS A 743 -20.43 17.23 31.42
N PHE A 744 -20.83 16.07 30.89
CA PHE A 744 -19.95 14.90 30.73
C PHE A 744 -19.22 14.88 29.39
N LEU A 745 -19.57 15.77 28.47
CA LEU A 745 -19.03 15.87 27.11
C LEU A 745 -18.41 17.25 26.86
N GLY A 746 -17.78 17.82 27.90
CA GLY A 746 -17.05 19.08 27.81
C GLY A 746 -17.92 20.28 27.41
N MET A 747 -19.17 20.34 27.87
CA MET A 747 -20.09 21.47 27.63
C MET A 747 -20.21 21.84 26.14
N TRP A 748 -20.17 20.85 25.24
CA TRP A 748 -20.06 21.07 23.80
C TRP A 748 -21.22 21.85 23.19
N ARG A 749 -22.45 21.75 23.74
CA ARG A 749 -23.60 22.52 23.26
C ARG A 749 -23.47 23.98 23.64
N SER A 750 -23.19 24.24 24.93
CA SER A 750 -22.96 25.58 25.43
C SER A 750 -21.84 26.27 24.64
N ARG A 751 -20.68 25.60 24.45
CA ARG A 751 -19.59 26.13 23.63
C ARG A 751 -20.00 26.45 22.20
N ALA A 752 -20.77 25.59 21.54
CA ALA A 752 -21.27 25.84 20.19
C ALA A 752 -22.30 26.99 20.15
N GLN A 753 -23.13 27.12 21.18
CA GLN A 753 -24.11 28.19 21.30
C GLN A 753 -23.47 29.55 21.61
N ASP A 754 -22.38 29.56 22.39
CA ASP A 754 -21.57 30.75 22.65
C ASP A 754 -20.98 31.27 21.32
N VAL A 755 -20.36 30.38 20.51
CA VAL A 755 -19.86 30.73 19.17
C VAL A 755 -20.97 31.26 18.28
N GLY A 756 -22.15 30.60 18.25
CA GLY A 756 -23.29 31.08 17.47
C GLY A 756 -23.80 32.45 17.90
N THR A 757 -23.78 32.73 19.20
CA THR A 757 -24.17 34.03 19.77
C THR A 757 -23.16 35.12 19.38
N GLU A 758 -21.87 34.82 19.47
CA GLU A 758 -20.79 35.74 19.07
C GLU A 758 -20.81 36.03 17.56
N MET A 759 -21.00 35.00 16.72
CA MET A 759 -21.16 35.15 15.27
C MET A 759 -22.35 36.05 14.94
N THR A 760 -23.52 35.73 15.49
CA THR A 760 -24.75 36.49 15.24
C THR A 760 -24.61 37.94 15.69
N ALA A 761 -23.99 38.18 16.85
CA ALA A 761 -23.75 39.52 17.36
C ALA A 761 -22.81 40.31 16.46
N LEU A 762 -21.66 39.75 16.07
CA LEU A 762 -20.70 40.43 15.20
C LEU A 762 -21.27 40.72 13.82
N TYR A 763 -21.98 39.75 13.22
CA TYR A 763 -22.53 39.91 11.86
C TYR A 763 -23.73 40.85 11.86
N GLY A 764 -24.59 40.74 12.87
CA GLY A 764 -25.72 41.63 13.05
C GLY A 764 -25.29 43.09 13.25
N GLU A 765 -24.29 43.34 14.10
CA GLU A 765 -23.72 44.67 14.36
C GLU A 765 -23.38 45.40 13.05
N TRP A 766 -22.73 44.71 12.10
CA TRP A 766 -22.33 45.32 10.83
C TRP A 766 -23.44 45.45 9.80
N VAL A 767 -24.39 44.52 9.78
CA VAL A 767 -25.56 44.64 8.89
C VAL A 767 -26.44 45.82 9.34
N GLU A 768 -26.70 45.92 10.64
CA GLU A 768 -27.46 47.03 11.23
C GLU A 768 -26.74 48.37 11.02
N TYR A 769 -25.42 48.39 11.18
CA TYR A 769 -24.60 49.56 10.88
C TYR A 769 -24.81 50.06 9.45
N VAL A 770 -24.77 49.18 8.44
CA VAL A 770 -24.96 49.59 7.04
C VAL A 770 -26.39 50.04 6.77
N ILE A 771 -27.39 49.41 7.38
CA ILE A 771 -28.79 49.84 7.26
C ILE A 771 -28.95 51.27 7.81
N GLU A 772 -28.39 51.57 8.98
CA GLU A 772 -28.40 52.91 9.56
C GLU A 772 -27.58 53.91 8.73
N ARG A 773 -26.40 53.49 8.26
CA ARG A 773 -25.56 54.31 7.37
C ARG A 773 -26.29 54.69 6.09
N ARG A 774 -27.05 53.78 5.49
CA ARG A 774 -27.87 54.07 4.30
C ARG A 774 -28.97 55.08 4.58
N LYS A 775 -29.64 54.99 5.73
CA LYS A 775 -30.67 55.97 6.12
C LYS A 775 -30.07 57.37 6.26
N ASN A 776 -28.87 57.47 6.83
CA ASN A 776 -28.26 58.75 7.16
C ASN A 776 -27.43 59.37 6.02
N SER A 777 -26.74 58.54 5.23
CA SER A 777 -25.72 58.98 4.26
C SER A 777 -25.85 58.33 2.88
N GLY A 778 -26.83 57.45 2.66
CA GLY A 778 -27.07 56.80 1.38
C GLY A 778 -26.20 55.55 1.10
N SER A 779 -26.43 54.97 -0.08
CA SER A 779 -25.68 53.82 -0.58
C SER A 779 -24.25 54.20 -0.95
N ARG A 780 -23.30 53.30 -0.71
CA ARG A 780 -21.89 53.40 -1.12
C ARG A 780 -21.51 52.30 -2.11
N ASP A 781 -22.52 51.65 -2.67
CA ASP A 781 -22.36 50.60 -3.66
C ASP A 781 -21.51 49.39 -3.18
N CYS A 782 -21.48 49.14 -1.85
CA CYS A 782 -20.87 47.93 -1.29
C CYS A 782 -21.77 46.69 -1.52
N PHE A 783 -21.26 45.49 -1.22
CA PHE A 783 -22.00 44.25 -1.44
C PHE A 783 -23.37 44.25 -0.73
N LEU A 784 -23.38 44.61 0.55
CA LEU A 784 -24.61 44.67 1.34
C LEU A 784 -25.56 45.76 0.80
N ASP A 785 -25.03 46.88 0.32
CA ASP A 785 -25.87 47.90 -0.32
C ASP A 785 -26.65 47.34 -1.51
N ARG A 786 -25.96 46.60 -2.39
CA ARG A 786 -26.57 46.00 -3.58
C ARG A 786 -27.58 44.91 -3.26
N ILE A 787 -27.37 44.16 -2.17
CA ILE A 787 -28.34 43.18 -1.68
C ILE A 787 -29.58 43.90 -1.16
N LEU A 788 -29.40 44.98 -0.37
CA LEU A 788 -30.50 45.76 0.17
C LEU A 788 -31.36 46.40 -0.94
N ASP A 789 -30.77 46.81 -2.06
CA ASP A 789 -31.49 47.31 -3.25
C ASP A 789 -32.42 46.26 -3.89
N GLN A 790 -32.12 44.98 -3.71
CA GLN A 790 -32.85 43.86 -4.30
C GLN A 790 -33.66 43.08 -3.28
N ARG A 791 -33.72 43.54 -2.02
CA ARG A 791 -34.23 42.78 -0.88
C ARG A 791 -35.65 42.27 -1.07
N GLU A 792 -36.55 43.09 -1.63
CA GLU A 792 -37.95 42.69 -1.88
C GLU A 792 -38.09 41.53 -2.88
N LYS A 793 -37.06 41.27 -3.69
CA LYS A 793 -37.00 40.17 -4.66
C LYS A 793 -36.25 38.94 -4.15
N LEU A 794 -35.63 39.04 -2.96
CA LEU A 794 -34.80 37.99 -2.36
C LEU A 794 -35.52 37.42 -1.14
N ASP A 795 -35.69 36.09 -1.09
CA ASP A 795 -36.23 35.38 0.07
C ASP A 795 -35.15 35.20 1.16
N ILE A 796 -34.66 36.32 1.71
CA ILE A 796 -33.59 36.39 2.72
C ILE A 796 -34.04 37.29 3.87
N ASP A 797 -34.17 36.70 5.05
CA ASP A 797 -34.47 37.37 6.30
C ASP A 797 -33.23 38.01 6.93
N ASN A 798 -33.37 38.70 8.07
CA ASN A 798 -32.23 39.36 8.72
C ASN A 798 -31.13 38.36 9.10
N HIS A 799 -31.50 37.21 9.66
CA HIS A 799 -30.53 36.19 10.05
C HIS A 799 -29.77 35.64 8.84
N GLY A 800 -30.47 35.35 7.74
CA GLY A 800 -29.85 34.98 6.47
C GLY A 800 -28.91 36.07 5.92
N LEU A 801 -29.25 37.35 6.09
CA LEU A 801 -28.40 38.46 5.67
C LEU A 801 -27.13 38.59 6.51
N TYR A 802 -27.25 38.37 7.83
CA TYR A 802 -26.13 38.40 8.78
C TYR A 802 -25.11 37.35 8.36
N PHE A 803 -25.53 36.10 8.20
CA PHE A 803 -24.63 35.01 7.81
C PHE A 803 -24.15 35.10 6.36
N LEU A 804 -24.95 35.63 5.42
CA LEU A 804 -24.48 35.86 4.05
C LEU A 804 -23.29 36.82 4.01
N CYS A 805 -23.36 37.94 4.72
CA CYS A 805 -22.27 38.92 4.76
C CYS A 805 -21.13 38.43 5.65
N GLY A 806 -21.45 37.85 6.82
CA GLY A 806 -20.50 37.32 7.78
C GLY A 806 -19.61 36.23 7.19
N THR A 807 -20.19 35.22 6.53
CA THR A 807 -19.39 34.13 5.92
C THR A 807 -18.47 34.64 4.80
N VAL A 808 -18.85 35.70 4.08
CA VAL A 808 -17.97 36.31 3.06
C VAL A 808 -16.84 37.10 3.74
N MET A 809 -17.13 37.80 4.84
CA MET A 809 -16.14 38.51 5.67
C MET A 809 -15.11 37.54 6.28
N GLU A 810 -15.56 36.43 6.88
CA GLU A 810 -14.70 35.36 7.42
C GLU A 810 -13.73 34.84 6.34
N GLY A 811 -14.28 34.38 5.22
CA GLY A 811 -13.51 33.74 4.15
C GLY A 811 -12.51 34.68 3.49
N GLY A 812 -12.89 35.95 3.29
CA GLY A 812 -12.03 36.97 2.71
C GLY A 812 -10.95 37.52 3.66
N SER A 813 -11.11 37.34 4.98
CA SER A 813 -10.14 37.82 5.97
C SER A 813 -9.04 36.78 6.24
N ASP A 814 -9.39 35.63 6.83
CA ASP A 814 -8.38 34.73 7.41
C ASP A 814 -7.55 34.00 6.34
N THR A 815 -8.21 33.39 5.36
CA THR A 815 -7.54 32.51 4.38
C THR A 815 -6.44 33.21 3.56
N THR A 816 -6.67 34.47 3.17
CA THR A 816 -5.69 35.26 2.43
C THR A 816 -4.51 35.63 3.34
N SER A 817 -4.78 36.04 4.58
CA SER A 817 -3.72 36.39 5.52
C SER A 817 -2.85 35.19 5.89
N SER A 818 -3.43 34.00 6.06
CA SER A 818 -2.71 32.77 6.42
C SER A 818 -1.72 32.34 5.33
N LEU A 819 -2.03 32.57 4.05
CA LEU A 819 -1.11 32.28 2.94
C LEU A 819 0.03 33.32 2.84
N VAL A 820 -0.27 34.60 3.06
CA VAL A 820 0.77 35.64 3.12
C VAL A 820 1.73 35.36 4.28
N ILE A 821 1.20 34.98 5.45
CA ILE A 821 2.00 34.59 6.61
C ILE A 821 2.83 33.33 6.30
N SER A 822 2.24 32.32 5.63
CA SER A 822 2.97 31.11 5.21
C SER A 822 4.12 31.44 4.26
N PHE A 823 3.94 32.39 3.35
CA PHE A 823 5.02 32.90 2.50
C PHE A 823 6.11 33.59 3.33
N ILE A 824 5.74 34.50 4.25
CA ILE A 824 6.71 35.15 5.15
C ILE A 824 7.51 34.10 5.93
N HIS A 825 6.82 33.09 6.47
CA HIS A 825 7.45 31.98 7.19
C HIS A 825 8.43 31.21 6.30
N ALA A 826 8.03 30.86 5.07
CA ALA A 826 8.91 30.20 4.11
C ALA A 826 10.20 31.01 3.84
N MET A 827 10.10 32.34 3.71
CA MET A 827 11.26 33.20 3.46
C MET A 827 12.24 33.26 4.64
N THR A 828 11.81 32.88 5.86
CA THR A 828 12.76 32.72 6.98
C THR A 828 13.68 31.53 6.78
N LYS A 829 13.22 30.47 6.10
CA LYS A 829 13.93 29.21 5.87
C LYS A 829 14.70 29.19 4.54
N TRP A 830 14.13 29.78 3.50
CA TRP A 830 14.64 29.74 2.11
C TRP A 830 14.94 31.14 1.56
N PRO A 831 15.94 31.85 2.11
CA PRO A 831 16.25 33.23 1.72
C PRO A 831 16.71 33.37 0.26
N GLU A 832 17.20 32.29 -0.37
CA GLU A 832 17.55 32.23 -1.78
C GLU A 832 16.35 32.41 -2.71
N VAL A 833 15.18 31.91 -2.32
CA VAL A 833 13.92 32.13 -3.05
C VAL A 833 13.57 33.61 -3.03
N LEU A 834 13.68 34.26 -1.87
CA LEU A 834 13.45 35.69 -1.74
C LEU A 834 14.40 36.50 -2.63
N LYS A 835 15.71 36.16 -2.62
CA LYS A 835 16.70 36.86 -3.46
C LYS A 835 16.39 36.74 -4.95
N LYS A 836 15.97 35.56 -5.41
CA LYS A 836 15.59 35.34 -6.82
C LYS A 836 14.33 36.14 -7.19
N ALA A 837 13.34 36.19 -6.30
CA ALA A 837 12.14 37.00 -6.45
C ALA A 837 12.45 38.51 -6.49
N GLN A 838 13.35 38.98 -5.60
CA GLN A 838 13.82 40.37 -5.58
C GLN A 838 14.58 40.74 -6.86
N ALA A 839 15.39 39.85 -7.42
CA ALA A 839 16.10 40.10 -8.68
C ALA A 839 15.13 40.28 -9.87
N GLU A 840 14.05 39.48 -9.95
CA GLU A 840 13.00 39.70 -10.94
C GLU A 840 12.30 41.04 -10.73
N MET A 841 11.99 41.36 -9.47
CA MET A 841 11.30 42.58 -9.09
C MET A 841 12.10 43.85 -9.46
N ASP A 842 13.39 43.87 -9.13
CA ASP A 842 14.26 45.03 -9.40
C ASP A 842 14.44 45.27 -10.90
N ARG A 843 14.39 44.20 -11.72
CA ARG A 843 14.45 44.30 -13.18
C ARG A 843 13.19 44.91 -13.80
N VAL A 844 12.02 44.67 -13.19
CA VAL A 844 10.72 45.01 -13.81
C VAL A 844 10.12 46.31 -13.28
N VAL A 845 10.23 46.58 -11.98
CA VAL A 845 9.48 47.67 -11.33
C VAL A 845 10.38 48.85 -10.93
N GLY A 846 11.64 48.61 -10.53
CA GLY A 846 12.51 49.67 -10.00
C GLY A 846 12.17 50.08 -8.56
N GLU A 847 12.45 51.33 -8.18
CA GLU A 847 12.22 51.86 -6.81
C GLU A 847 11.27 53.07 -6.75
N ASP A 848 10.88 53.62 -7.89
CA ASP A 848 10.07 54.84 -8.05
C ASP A 848 8.56 54.63 -7.87
N ARG A 849 8.11 53.37 -7.93
CA ARG A 849 6.72 52.95 -7.68
C ARG A 849 6.68 51.56 -7.06
N THR A 850 5.59 51.21 -6.39
CA THR A 850 5.34 49.82 -5.98
C THR A 850 4.76 48.98 -7.14
N PRO A 851 4.86 47.64 -7.07
CA PRO A 851 4.24 46.73 -8.05
C PRO A 851 2.72 46.85 -8.07
N THR A 852 2.10 46.80 -9.26
CA THR A 852 0.64 46.83 -9.44
C THR A 852 0.14 45.58 -10.18
N TRP A 853 -1.17 45.45 -10.36
CA TRP A 853 -1.74 44.29 -11.07
C TRP A 853 -1.29 44.21 -12.53
N ASP A 854 -1.03 45.35 -13.17
CA ASP A 854 -0.57 45.41 -14.57
C ASP A 854 0.84 44.79 -14.76
N ASP A 855 1.59 44.60 -13.68
CA ASP A 855 2.90 43.95 -13.71
C ASP A 855 2.80 42.40 -13.69
N TYR A 856 1.63 41.81 -13.43
CA TYR A 856 1.46 40.36 -13.25
C TYR A 856 2.09 39.53 -14.37
N ALA A 857 1.81 39.89 -15.63
CA ALA A 857 2.33 39.18 -16.81
C ALA A 857 3.87 39.26 -16.95
N LYS A 858 4.51 40.22 -16.27
CA LYS A 858 5.96 40.46 -16.30
C LYS A 858 6.69 39.89 -15.08
N LEU A 859 5.95 39.39 -14.08
CA LEU A 859 6.46 38.86 -12.82
C LEU A 859 6.12 37.37 -12.63
N PRO A 860 6.52 36.48 -13.57
CA PRO A 860 6.16 35.07 -13.54
C PRO A 860 6.74 34.31 -12.33
N TYR A 861 7.91 34.70 -11.80
CA TYR A 861 8.46 34.03 -10.62
C TYR A 861 7.68 34.41 -9.35
N ILE A 862 7.23 35.66 -9.23
CA ILE A 862 6.32 36.08 -8.14
C ILE A 862 4.98 35.34 -8.23
N ALA A 863 4.41 35.21 -9.43
CA ALA A 863 3.19 34.43 -9.63
C ALA A 863 3.40 32.95 -9.20
N ALA A 864 4.56 32.38 -9.48
CA ALA A 864 4.93 31.06 -9.01
C ALA A 864 5.05 30.95 -7.48
N CYS A 865 5.57 31.98 -6.80
CA CYS A 865 5.59 32.04 -5.32
C CYS A 865 4.18 31.97 -4.71
N VAL A 866 3.18 32.63 -5.34
CA VAL A 866 1.78 32.57 -4.88
C VAL A 866 1.24 31.13 -4.98
N LYS A 867 1.50 30.46 -6.11
CA LYS A 867 1.07 29.07 -6.33
C LYS A 867 1.79 28.11 -5.38
N GLU A 868 3.08 28.33 -5.14
CA GLU A 868 3.88 27.54 -4.22
C GLU A 868 3.42 27.70 -2.77
N ALA A 869 3.00 28.89 -2.34
CA ALA A 869 2.39 29.07 -1.02
C ALA A 869 1.12 28.24 -0.85
N HIS A 870 0.26 28.17 -1.87
CA HIS A 870 -0.92 27.32 -1.87
C HIS A 870 -0.59 25.82 -1.84
N ARG A 871 0.44 25.38 -2.59
CA ARG A 871 0.86 23.98 -2.67
C ARG A 871 1.54 23.53 -1.37
N TRP A 872 2.51 24.30 -0.89
CA TRP A 872 3.33 23.94 0.25
C TRP A 872 2.51 23.89 1.54
N ARG A 873 1.68 24.90 1.80
CA ARG A 873 0.85 24.97 3.01
C ARG A 873 -0.58 25.37 2.66
N PRO A 874 -1.39 24.44 2.13
CA PRO A 874 -2.79 24.70 1.84
C PRO A 874 -3.55 24.98 3.13
N VAL A 875 -4.23 26.14 3.20
CA VAL A 875 -5.05 26.53 4.36
C VAL A 875 -6.14 25.50 4.69
N THR A 876 -6.64 24.77 3.68
CA THR A 876 -7.64 23.70 3.85
C THR A 876 -7.10 22.37 3.31
N PRO A 877 -6.27 21.64 4.08
CA PRO A 877 -5.52 20.47 3.56
C PRO A 877 -6.40 19.31 3.10
N LEU A 878 -7.60 19.13 3.69
CA LEU A 878 -8.59 18.12 3.28
C LEU A 878 -9.84 18.73 2.59
N GLY A 879 -9.78 20.03 2.28
CA GLY A 879 -10.94 20.80 1.85
C GLY A 879 -12.07 20.79 2.89
N PHE A 880 -13.17 21.48 2.60
CA PHE A 880 -14.39 21.31 3.38
C PHE A 880 -15.16 20.08 2.88
N PRO A 881 -15.55 19.15 3.76
CA PRO A 881 -16.21 17.92 3.35
C PRO A 881 -17.47 18.17 2.51
N HIS A 882 -17.63 17.42 1.44
CA HIS A 882 -18.87 17.36 0.66
C HIS A 882 -19.69 16.16 1.16
N SER A 883 -20.96 16.07 0.79
CA SER A 883 -21.77 14.86 1.00
C SER A 883 -22.39 14.44 -0.32
N LEU A 884 -22.38 13.14 -0.56
CA LEU A 884 -22.92 12.54 -1.77
C LEU A 884 -24.45 12.45 -1.70
N ALA A 885 -25.15 13.13 -2.60
CA ALA A 885 -26.61 13.26 -2.55
C ALA A 885 -27.37 11.96 -2.93
N GLU A 886 -26.77 11.14 -3.79
CA GLU A 886 -27.33 9.90 -4.34
C GLU A 886 -26.22 8.88 -4.53
N ASP A 887 -26.55 7.59 -4.49
CA ASP A 887 -25.61 6.51 -4.77
C ASP A 887 -24.89 6.73 -6.12
N ASP A 888 -23.57 6.51 -6.16
CA ASP A 888 -22.78 6.68 -7.37
C ASP A 888 -21.71 5.58 -7.52
N TRP A 889 -21.17 5.45 -8.72
CA TRP A 889 -20.08 4.53 -9.03
C TRP A 889 -18.95 5.24 -9.77
N VAL A 890 -17.71 4.87 -9.44
CA VAL A 890 -16.51 5.36 -10.12
C VAL A 890 -15.44 4.27 -10.18
N ASP A 891 -14.91 4.01 -11.37
CA ASP A 891 -13.84 3.03 -11.60
C ASP A 891 -14.11 1.66 -10.91
N GLY A 892 -15.36 1.21 -10.92
CA GLY A 892 -15.80 -0.04 -10.28
C GLY A 892 -16.08 0.03 -8.77
N MET A 893 -15.87 1.18 -8.13
CA MET A 893 -16.14 1.41 -6.71
C MET A 893 -17.51 2.05 -6.48
N PHE A 894 -18.28 1.46 -5.55
CA PHE A 894 -19.56 2.00 -5.10
C PHE A 894 -19.38 3.08 -4.03
N LEU A 895 -20.05 4.21 -4.21
CA LEU A 895 -20.07 5.34 -3.28
C LEU A 895 -21.51 5.51 -2.77
N PRO A 896 -21.81 5.13 -1.52
CA PRO A 896 -23.19 5.19 -1.02
C PRO A 896 -23.63 6.63 -0.76
N LYS A 897 -24.91 6.90 -0.98
CA LYS A 897 -25.60 8.13 -0.62
C LYS A 897 -25.34 8.48 0.84
N GLY A 898 -25.13 9.76 1.10
CA GLY A 898 -24.83 10.29 2.42
C GLY A 898 -23.37 10.17 2.82
N SER A 899 -22.51 9.57 1.99
CA SER A 899 -21.07 9.51 2.29
C SER A 899 -20.44 10.90 2.30
N ASP A 900 -19.53 11.11 3.24
CA ASP A 900 -18.73 12.34 3.32
C ASP A 900 -17.58 12.25 2.33
N ILE A 901 -17.42 13.25 1.46
CA ILE A 901 -16.36 13.27 0.45
C ILE A 901 -15.31 14.31 0.84
N PHE A 902 -14.10 13.86 1.11
CA PHE A 902 -12.93 14.67 1.43
C PHE A 902 -12.04 14.83 0.20
N ILE A 903 -11.56 16.05 -0.03
CA ILE A 903 -10.60 16.34 -1.11
C ILE A 903 -9.23 16.52 -0.46
N ASN A 904 -8.36 15.52 -0.61
CA ASN A 904 -7.03 15.55 -0.01
C ASN A 904 -6.07 16.47 -0.78
N ALA A 905 -6.26 17.78 -0.64
CA ALA A 905 -5.43 18.79 -1.27
C ALA A 905 -3.96 18.65 -0.86
N TYR A 906 -3.68 18.49 0.44
CA TYR A 906 -2.31 18.33 0.95
C TYR A 906 -1.60 17.14 0.33
N GLY A 907 -2.25 15.97 0.29
CA GLY A 907 -1.68 14.76 -0.31
C GLY A 907 -1.37 14.92 -1.79
N MET A 908 -2.25 15.57 -2.58
CA MET A 908 -1.97 15.85 -4.00
C MET A 908 -0.89 16.92 -4.20
N HIS A 909 -0.76 17.86 -3.25
CA HIS A 909 0.25 18.92 -3.28
C HIS A 909 1.63 18.45 -2.83
N HIS A 910 1.69 17.31 -2.13
CA HIS A 910 2.93 16.65 -1.70
C HIS A 910 3.18 15.31 -2.41
N ASP A 911 2.61 15.14 -3.60
CA ASP A 911 2.92 14.02 -4.48
C ASP A 911 4.30 14.24 -5.12
N GLU A 912 5.31 13.50 -4.68
CA GLU A 912 6.68 13.52 -5.19
C GLU A 912 6.77 13.24 -6.70
N GLY A 913 5.79 12.52 -7.27
CA GLY A 913 5.73 12.29 -8.71
C GLY A 913 5.41 13.55 -9.52
N ARG A 914 4.79 14.56 -8.89
CA ARG A 914 4.43 15.83 -9.50
C ARG A 914 5.32 16.99 -9.02
N PHE A 915 5.65 17.00 -7.73
CA PHE A 915 6.44 18.03 -7.08
C PHE A 915 7.63 17.37 -6.37
N PRO A 916 8.81 17.30 -7.01
CA PRO A 916 10.02 16.79 -6.37
C PRO A 916 10.35 17.58 -5.10
N ASP A 917 10.81 16.90 -4.05
CA ASP A 917 11.10 17.50 -2.73
C ASP A 917 9.93 18.36 -2.18
N PRO A 918 8.71 17.81 -2.05
CA PRO A 918 7.50 18.59 -1.83
C PRO A 918 7.45 19.33 -0.49
N ASP A 919 8.28 18.94 0.49
CA ASP A 919 8.39 19.66 1.76
C ASP A 919 9.22 20.96 1.67
N THR A 920 9.94 21.15 0.56
CA THR A 920 10.69 22.38 0.25
C THR A 920 9.78 23.40 -0.44
N PHE A 921 9.84 24.67 0.00
CA PHE A 921 9.18 25.76 -0.74
C PHE A 921 10.01 26.10 -1.97
N ASN A 922 9.56 25.66 -3.14
CA ASN A 922 10.27 25.84 -4.40
C ASN A 922 9.34 26.37 -5.51
N PRO A 923 9.35 27.68 -5.79
CA PRO A 923 8.53 28.25 -6.86
C PRO A 923 8.85 27.72 -8.27
N ASP A 924 10.02 27.12 -8.50
CA ASP A 924 10.35 26.56 -9.82
C ASP A 924 9.46 25.35 -10.18
N HIS A 925 8.71 24.78 -9.22
CA HIS A 925 7.61 23.83 -9.51
C HIS A 925 6.56 24.39 -10.49
N PHE A 926 6.38 25.71 -10.51
CA PHE A 926 5.42 26.39 -11.37
C PHE A 926 6.10 27.23 -12.45
N LYS A 927 7.36 26.93 -12.78
CA LYS A 927 8.10 27.63 -13.84
C LYS A 927 7.34 27.58 -15.17
N GLY A 928 7.02 28.76 -15.71
CA GLY A 928 6.27 28.90 -16.97
C GLY A 928 4.73 28.83 -16.82
N VAL A 929 4.20 28.67 -15.60
CA VAL A 929 2.76 28.65 -15.35
C VAL A 929 2.26 30.04 -14.94
N THR A 930 1.81 30.82 -15.92
CA THR A 930 1.32 32.20 -15.71
C THR A 930 -0.19 32.34 -15.74
N ALA A 931 -0.93 31.25 -16.02
CA ALA A 931 -2.39 31.27 -15.98
C ALA A 931 -2.90 31.41 -14.54
N LEU A 932 -4.02 32.10 -14.38
CA LEU A 932 -4.68 32.28 -13.08
C LEU A 932 -5.30 30.97 -12.60
N ALA A 933 -5.34 30.75 -11.27
CA ALA A 933 -5.96 29.59 -10.65
C ALA A 933 -7.44 29.46 -11.06
N SER A 934 -8.13 30.58 -11.28
CA SER A 934 -9.50 30.60 -11.82
C SER A 934 -9.63 30.00 -13.23
N GLU A 935 -8.64 30.20 -14.10
CA GLU A 935 -8.59 29.56 -15.43
C GLU A 935 -8.20 28.09 -15.31
N LEU A 936 -7.15 27.80 -14.54
CA LEU A 936 -6.60 26.45 -14.35
C LEU A 936 -7.58 25.51 -13.66
N ALA A 937 -8.40 26.00 -12.72
CA ALA A 937 -9.45 25.21 -12.07
C ALA A 937 -10.53 24.74 -13.05
N ASN A 938 -10.82 25.55 -14.08
CA ASN A 938 -11.82 25.22 -15.10
C ASN A 938 -11.23 24.38 -16.25
N GLY A 939 -9.92 24.50 -16.50
CA GLY A 939 -9.20 23.78 -17.53
C GLY A 939 -8.96 22.28 -17.27
N ASP A 940 -7.90 21.75 -17.89
CA ASP A 940 -7.46 20.37 -17.70
C ASP A 940 -6.97 20.14 -16.26
N TYR A 941 -7.39 19.04 -15.65
CA TYR A 941 -6.96 18.67 -14.30
C TYR A 941 -5.45 18.45 -14.20
N ALA A 942 -4.79 18.06 -15.30
CA ALA A 942 -3.34 17.84 -15.32
C ALA A 942 -2.55 19.16 -15.15
N ASN A 943 -3.12 20.26 -15.65
CA ASN A 943 -2.49 21.59 -15.60
C ASN A 943 -2.91 22.38 -14.35
N ARG A 944 -3.80 21.83 -13.52
CA ARG A 944 -4.34 22.52 -12.36
C ARG A 944 -3.28 22.74 -11.30
N ASP A 945 -2.95 23.98 -11.01
CA ASP A 945 -1.89 24.38 -10.08
C ASP A 945 -2.11 23.89 -8.64
N HIS A 946 -3.27 24.19 -8.05
CA HIS A 946 -3.60 23.79 -6.69
C HIS A 946 -5.12 23.59 -6.47
N TYR A 947 -5.46 23.15 -5.25
CA TYR A 947 -6.83 22.84 -4.81
C TYR A 947 -7.30 23.72 -3.64
N GLY A 948 -6.49 24.71 -3.23
CA GLY A 948 -6.79 25.60 -2.10
C GLY A 948 -8.08 26.41 -2.21
N TYR A 949 -8.62 26.61 -3.42
CA TYR A 949 -9.92 27.26 -3.64
C TYR A 949 -11.12 26.29 -3.65
N GLY A 950 -10.91 24.98 -3.46
CA GLY A 950 -11.95 23.96 -3.56
C GLY A 950 -12.23 23.51 -5.01
N SER A 951 -13.34 22.81 -5.27
CA SER A 951 -13.68 22.30 -6.60
C SER A 951 -15.20 22.27 -6.85
N GLY A 952 -15.59 22.08 -8.11
CA GLY A 952 -16.99 22.00 -8.55
C GLY A 952 -17.80 23.26 -8.25
N ARG A 953 -19.11 23.12 -8.01
CA ARG A 953 -19.98 24.27 -7.67
C ARG A 953 -19.61 24.96 -6.36
N ARG A 954 -18.82 24.29 -5.50
CA ARG A 954 -18.34 24.81 -4.22
C ARG A 954 -16.98 25.55 -4.34
N LEU A 955 -16.37 25.62 -5.54
CA LEU A 955 -15.15 26.38 -5.82
C LEU A 955 -15.30 27.85 -5.40
N CYS A 956 -14.36 28.39 -4.61
CA CYS A 956 -14.35 29.73 -4.02
C CYS A 956 -14.94 30.81 -4.94
N PRO A 957 -15.96 31.57 -4.49
CA PRO A 957 -16.61 32.57 -5.35
C PRO A 957 -15.77 33.86 -5.46
N GLY A 958 -14.83 34.05 -4.53
CA GLY A 958 -13.93 35.20 -4.46
C GLY A 958 -12.55 34.92 -5.07
N ILE A 959 -12.39 33.84 -5.84
CA ILE A 959 -11.10 33.41 -6.40
C ILE A 959 -10.37 34.53 -7.14
N HIS A 960 -11.08 35.31 -7.95
CA HIS A 960 -10.47 36.42 -8.70
C HIS A 960 -9.93 37.54 -7.81
N LEU A 961 -10.65 37.86 -6.72
CA LEU A 961 -10.19 38.84 -5.72
C LEU A 961 -8.99 38.29 -4.94
N ALA A 962 -9.09 37.04 -4.49
CA ALA A 962 -8.05 36.42 -3.67
C ALA A 962 -6.71 36.30 -4.42
N GLU A 963 -6.70 35.91 -5.70
CA GLU A 963 -5.45 35.85 -6.48
C GLU A 963 -4.76 37.21 -6.59
N ARG A 964 -5.54 38.28 -6.77
CA ARG A 964 -5.03 39.66 -6.84
C ARG A 964 -4.52 40.14 -5.48
N ASN A 965 -5.23 39.82 -4.40
CA ASN A 965 -4.79 40.13 -3.04
C ASN A 965 -3.45 39.45 -2.73
N LEU A 966 -3.34 38.14 -2.99
CA LEU A 966 -2.14 37.36 -2.71
C LEU A 966 -0.96 37.81 -3.57
N PHE A 967 -1.18 38.03 -4.86
CA PHE A 967 -0.15 38.53 -5.76
C PHE A 967 0.37 39.91 -5.31
N LEU A 968 -0.51 40.90 -5.11
CA LEU A 968 -0.06 42.24 -4.69
C LEU A 968 0.59 42.22 -3.32
N ALA A 969 0.07 41.46 -2.35
CA ALA A 969 0.69 41.33 -1.04
C ALA A 969 2.11 40.78 -1.14
N ILE A 970 2.30 39.64 -1.80
CA ILE A 970 3.61 39.00 -1.94
C ILE A 970 4.56 39.84 -2.79
N ALA A 971 4.11 40.37 -3.94
CA ALA A 971 4.92 41.22 -4.82
C ALA A 971 5.43 42.46 -4.08
N LYS A 972 4.54 43.17 -3.37
CA LYS A 972 4.90 44.38 -2.63
C LYS A 972 5.82 44.07 -1.44
N LEU A 973 5.63 42.94 -0.74
CA LEU A 973 6.53 42.51 0.34
C LEU A 973 7.94 42.21 -0.18
N VAL A 974 8.06 41.45 -1.27
CA VAL A 974 9.33 41.15 -1.95
C VAL A 974 10.01 42.44 -2.42
N TRP A 975 9.23 43.37 -2.98
CA TRP A 975 9.75 44.65 -3.44
C TRP A 975 10.32 45.49 -2.29
N ALA A 976 9.64 45.56 -1.15
CA ALA A 976 9.97 46.48 -0.05
C ALA A 976 11.00 45.94 0.96
N PHE A 977 10.98 44.64 1.26
CA PHE A 977 11.65 44.12 2.47
C PHE A 977 12.60 42.94 2.20
N ASN A 978 13.62 42.84 3.05
CA ASN A 978 14.34 41.60 3.32
C ASN A 978 13.64 40.89 4.47
N ILE A 979 13.37 39.60 4.30
CA ILE A 979 12.74 38.72 5.29
C ILE A 979 13.75 37.61 5.59
N GLY A 980 13.97 37.32 6.86
CA GLY A 980 14.91 36.29 7.29
C GLY A 980 14.56 35.72 8.66
N PRO A 981 15.33 34.73 9.14
CA PRO A 981 15.07 34.08 10.41
C PRO A 981 15.22 35.07 11.57
N GLY A 982 14.45 34.85 12.63
CA GLY A 982 14.60 35.58 13.88
C GLY A 982 15.95 35.28 14.56
N LYS A 983 16.31 36.12 15.53
CA LYS A 983 17.51 35.96 16.33
C LYS A 983 17.15 35.90 17.81
N ASP A 984 17.90 35.12 18.58
CA ASP A 984 17.75 35.05 20.03
C ASP A 984 18.36 36.28 20.74
N ALA A 985 18.27 36.30 22.07
CA ALA A 985 18.82 37.40 22.89
C ALA A 985 20.35 37.58 22.76
N SER A 986 21.07 36.57 22.25
CA SER A 986 22.52 36.62 21.99
C SER A 986 22.86 37.07 20.57
N GLY A 987 21.85 37.27 19.71
CA GLY A 987 22.00 37.63 18.31
C GLY A 987 22.23 36.43 17.38
N GLN A 988 22.12 35.19 17.88
CA GLN A 988 22.25 33.97 17.10
C GLN A 988 20.95 33.67 16.35
N VAL A 989 21.08 33.19 15.11
CA VAL A 989 19.93 32.84 14.26
C VAL A 989 19.16 31.68 14.88
N ILE A 990 17.84 31.84 15.03
CA ILE A 990 16.94 30.76 15.42
C ILE A 990 16.58 29.99 14.16
N GLU A 991 16.88 28.69 14.16
CA GLU A 991 16.58 27.82 13.02
C GLU A 991 15.06 27.73 12.80
N PRO A 992 14.54 28.10 11.62
CA PRO A 992 13.10 28.04 11.38
C PRO A 992 12.58 26.60 11.36
N ASP A 993 11.60 26.31 12.24
CA ASP A 993 10.85 25.06 12.24
C ASP A 993 9.67 25.20 11.27
N VAL A 994 9.67 24.39 10.21
CA VAL A 994 8.63 24.41 9.18
C VAL A 994 7.75 23.17 9.20
N ARG A 995 7.86 22.33 10.24
CA ARG A 995 7.09 21.09 10.34
C ARG A 995 5.61 21.36 10.56
N THR A 996 4.77 20.65 9.80
CA THR A 996 3.32 20.84 9.81
C THR A 996 2.67 20.52 11.16
N ASP A 997 3.24 19.61 11.96
CA ASP A 997 2.70 19.21 13.27
C ASP A 997 3.03 20.17 14.43
N LYS A 998 3.92 21.14 14.20
CA LYS A 998 4.38 22.06 15.25
C LYS A 998 4.29 23.53 14.88
N ALA A 999 4.67 23.87 13.65
CA ALA A 999 4.75 25.24 13.20
C ALA A 999 3.43 25.76 12.60
N TYR A 1000 2.43 24.90 12.53
CA TYR A 1000 1.13 25.20 11.95
C TYR A 1000 0.02 24.67 12.85
N SER A 1001 -1.08 25.43 12.92
CA SER A 1001 -2.22 25.12 13.77
C SER A 1001 -2.95 23.85 13.32
N ALA A 1002 -3.43 23.07 14.28
CA ALA A 1002 -4.41 22.01 14.02
C ALA A 1002 -5.80 22.61 13.75
N GLY A 1003 -6.65 21.87 13.04
CA GLY A 1003 -8.03 22.28 12.75
C GLY A 1003 -8.42 22.17 11.28
N PHE A 1004 -9.61 22.68 10.95
CA PHE A 1004 -10.11 22.67 9.56
C PHE A 1004 -9.49 23.78 8.69
N LEU A 1005 -9.01 24.86 9.33
CA LEU A 1005 -8.13 25.86 8.74
C LEU A 1005 -6.76 25.75 9.39
N VAL A 1006 -5.72 25.73 8.55
CA VAL A 1006 -4.33 25.66 8.96
C VAL A 1006 -3.67 27.01 8.70
N CYS A 1007 -3.07 27.59 9.74
CA CYS A 1007 -2.27 28.81 9.70
C CYS A 1007 -0.92 28.56 10.39
N ALA A 1008 0.10 29.33 10.06
CA ALA A 1008 1.35 29.27 10.82
C ALA A 1008 1.11 29.71 12.27
N GLU A 1009 1.71 29.01 13.22
CA GLU A 1009 1.87 29.47 14.60
C GLU A 1009 2.84 30.67 14.63
N ASP A 1010 2.95 31.37 15.76
CA ASP A 1010 3.92 32.46 15.87
C ASP A 1010 5.37 31.93 15.75
N PHE A 1011 6.18 32.57 14.91
CA PHE A 1011 7.55 32.15 14.59
C PHE A 1011 8.53 33.32 14.60
N PRO A 1012 9.79 33.15 15.05
CA PRO A 1012 10.77 34.23 15.03
C PRO A 1012 11.11 34.68 13.60
N CYS A 1013 10.93 35.98 13.33
CA CYS A 1013 11.15 36.58 12.00
C CYS A 1013 11.86 37.92 12.10
N THR A 1014 12.78 38.19 11.17
CA THR A 1014 13.42 39.51 11.01
C THR A 1014 12.97 40.12 9.68
N ILE A 1015 12.36 41.31 9.73
CA ILE A 1015 11.96 42.07 8.54
C ILE A 1015 12.67 43.42 8.53
N THR A 1016 13.40 43.71 7.46
CA THR A 1016 14.13 44.97 7.28
C THR A 1016 13.84 45.59 5.93
N LEU A 1017 13.74 46.91 5.90
CA LEU A 1017 13.54 47.68 4.67
C LEU A 1017 14.76 47.53 3.74
N ARG A 1018 14.53 47.37 2.43
CA ARG A 1018 15.62 47.22 1.44
C ARG A 1018 16.36 48.53 1.15
N SER A 1019 15.69 49.68 1.20
CA SER A 1019 16.26 50.99 0.86
C SER A 1019 15.37 52.16 1.31
N GLU A 1020 15.95 53.31 1.65
CA GLU A 1020 15.19 54.52 2.00
C GLU A 1020 14.38 55.11 0.83
N ALA A 1021 14.81 54.94 -0.43
CA ALA A 1021 14.04 55.37 -1.59
C ALA A 1021 12.69 54.63 -1.67
N ARG A 1022 12.70 53.30 -1.56
CA ARG A 1022 11.46 52.50 -1.45
C ARG A 1022 10.55 52.95 -0.30
N LYS A 1023 11.10 53.36 0.85
CA LYS A 1023 10.31 53.91 1.96
C LYS A 1023 9.63 55.23 1.61
N ALA A 1024 10.35 56.14 0.94
CA ALA A 1024 9.76 57.39 0.46
C ALA A 1024 8.60 57.12 -0.50
N THR A 1025 8.78 56.17 -1.43
CA THR A 1025 7.72 55.70 -2.34
C THR A 1025 6.52 55.14 -1.58
N ILE A 1026 6.74 54.25 -0.59
CA ILE A 1026 5.66 53.68 0.24
C ILE A 1026 4.84 54.77 0.94
N LEU A 1027 5.52 55.75 1.55
CA LEU A 1027 4.84 56.84 2.27
C LEU A 1027 4.07 57.76 1.33
N SER A 1028 4.65 58.08 0.16
CA SER A 1028 3.99 58.90 -0.86
C SER A 1028 2.74 58.21 -1.43
N GLU A 1029 2.85 56.93 -1.78
CA GLU A 1029 1.70 56.16 -2.27
C GLU A 1029 0.65 55.94 -1.18
N TYR A 1030 1.04 55.80 0.09
CA TYR A 1030 0.10 55.74 1.21
C TYR A 1030 -0.68 57.05 1.37
N ASP A 1031 -0.04 58.21 1.22
CA ASP A 1031 -0.73 59.50 1.25
C ASP A 1031 -1.69 59.68 0.06
N ALA A 1032 -1.31 59.19 -1.12
CA ALA A 1032 -2.20 59.12 -2.28
C ALA A 1032 -3.40 58.19 -2.02
N ALA A 1033 -3.16 56.98 -1.52
CA ALA A 1033 -4.21 56.03 -1.14
C ALA A 1033 -5.18 56.64 -0.11
N ARG A 1034 -4.66 57.38 0.89
CA ARG A 1034 -5.47 58.05 1.92
C ARG A 1034 -6.43 59.07 1.34
N THR A 1035 -5.99 59.83 0.35
CA THR A 1035 -6.78 60.92 -0.25
C THR A 1035 -7.70 60.46 -1.36
N GLN A 1036 -7.27 59.50 -2.18
CA GLN A 1036 -7.95 59.11 -3.43
C GLN A 1036 -8.83 57.85 -3.29
N VAL A 1037 -8.47 56.93 -2.40
CA VAL A 1037 -9.15 55.63 -2.26
C VAL A 1037 -9.82 55.52 -0.89
N PHE A 1038 -9.07 55.68 0.20
CA PHE A 1038 -9.59 55.49 1.56
C PHE A 1038 -10.66 56.49 1.95
N SER A 1039 -10.64 57.70 1.37
CA SER A 1039 -11.67 58.73 1.57
C SER A 1039 -13.07 58.30 1.10
N LYS A 1040 -13.17 57.28 0.23
CA LYS A 1040 -14.44 56.70 -0.24
C LYS A 1040 -15.10 55.77 0.79
N TYR A 1041 -14.37 55.36 1.82
CA TYR A 1041 -14.82 54.39 2.82
C TYR A 1041 -14.86 55.00 4.22
N GLU A 1042 -15.74 54.46 5.07
CA GLU A 1042 -15.82 54.88 6.45
C GLU A 1042 -14.70 54.26 7.28
N THR A 1043 -14.32 54.98 8.33
CA THR A 1043 -13.49 54.42 9.40
C THR A 1043 -14.36 54.31 10.64
N PRO A 1044 -14.46 53.14 11.29
CA PRO A 1044 -15.23 53.01 12.52
C PRO A 1044 -14.75 54.02 13.56
N LYS A 1045 -15.66 54.65 14.30
CA LYS A 1045 -15.27 55.38 15.51
C LYS A 1045 -14.87 54.33 16.55
N GLU A 1046 -13.63 54.40 17.03
CA GLU A 1046 -13.07 53.44 18.01
C GLU A 1046 -13.89 53.37 19.30
#